data_AF-A0A927N8T1-F1
#
_entry.id   AF-A0A927N8T1-F1
#
_cell.length_a   1.000
_cell.length_b   1.000
_cell.length_c   1.000
_cell.angle_alpha   90.00
_cell.angle_beta   90.00
_cell.angle_gamma   90.00
#
_symmetry.space_group_name_H-M   'P 1'
#
loop_
_entity.id
_entity.type
_entity.pdbx_description
1 polymer ?
#
loop_
_entity_poly.entity_id
_entity_poly.type
_entity_poly.pdbx_seq_one_letter_code
_entity_poly.pdbx_strand_id
1 'polypeptide(L)'
;MKANEAKNEQYNSIMDLFNSVIKTNRAKNSSVNNQVESKSQDDQTNTSCVGTIDISDGFQLDLNGIDLFDSVADTDTTCEHASDGLIHSLNAFGRVDVEYIASLTGKSVKDVIYELRGAIFQNPEKFDGSLVSGWETADEYLSGNLSEKLRTAIKYNCDYNGYFNVNVNAIKSVMPQNTDLKKIYVTLGTPWLPTSLVERFIRELLRCASKGFLVHDDYTGSWEIKNKSLVRYDSDFTRTNITYGTNKMDALNIIEHTLNMQSVKVTEETRSYFGKKKYVVDEKATMLALEKQRKIVSAFENWIHKSDDRYKELQKIYEDKFCCIRTRKYDGSFLTLPNKSEDIELYPYQKNAVARILFSPNTLLAHDVGAGKTYIMIASGMELKRMGISKKNMYVVPNNIIEQWNIAFKTMYPHSNVLCISPNKFTPKKRQAVLESIRDNDYDAIIIASSCFSMIPMSLKFIEEDYGKQLDNLKKSVQSSNLTRKVKNRMESLKKELQKIQLDILHNGGLGVTFDQLGINTLFVDEAHNFKNVPFDTQTNGIYGINAIGSQKCKDMFNKVKHVQETNNGRGVVFATGTPVTNSLSDLYIIQKYLQSGVLESLNIASFDAWIANYAELASNVEIDVDAKEFRLVNRFSKFHNLPELTSILSLIADFHPVSSGGCMPKFGGYTDCKTQSTNGIKSYIKDIRRRIERIRSRCVSAKDDNMLKVTADGRKAALDLRLVDPTAKFDPKCKIAQCANKVAEVYHKYYDIGGTQLVFCDSSTPKPSFNAYDELKRLLEALGIPSSEIAYVHDATTEIQREKLFNSMRESKIRILIGSTFKLGIGVNVQDRLIAIHHLDIPWRPADMVQREGRILRPGNQNEEVFIFRYITEGTFDAYSWQLLEIKQRFIGSLLSGSVTKRQNKDIGDTVLSYAEVKALALGNPLIKERVETANEISRLVALQSRNEELRLDMLAQLEELPSYIDKKSEQIAGCEQDIEYYSSNKIDYNREELRTLGKAILEGLSDNEFETAERTVASYQGFDIILPAGMFKSDPFVYVERAGRYKLEYKMTDIGIMIRLNNLLDGLPTHLEKLKTDKRRLEDKRDGLLVEVNNQDNYGAKISSLRDRLAKLDEILGVKYNG
;
A
#
# COMPACT_ATOMS: atom_id res chain seq x y z
N MET A 1 5.43 -46.45 -20.74
CA MET A 1 6.64 -46.16 -21.53
C MET A 1 6.57 -44.80 -22.24
N LYS A 2 5.59 -44.52 -23.11
CA LYS A 2 5.47 -43.21 -23.80
C LYS A 2 5.35 -41.95 -22.92
N ALA A 3 4.87 -42.07 -21.68
CA ALA A 3 4.81 -40.94 -20.72
C ALA A 3 6.15 -40.64 -20.01
N ASN A 4 7.09 -41.59 -19.99
CA ASN A 4 8.45 -41.36 -19.46
C ASN A 4 9.38 -40.79 -20.54
N GLU A 5 9.15 -41.12 -21.81
CA GLU A 5 9.89 -40.52 -22.94
C GLU A 5 9.56 -39.03 -23.08
N ALA A 6 8.28 -38.64 -22.97
CA ALA A 6 7.87 -37.23 -23.01
C ALA A 6 8.42 -36.41 -21.82
N LYS A 7 8.55 -37.01 -20.62
CA LYS A 7 9.18 -36.36 -19.46
C LYS A 7 10.69 -36.22 -19.61
N ASN A 8 11.36 -37.20 -20.21
CA ASN A 8 12.79 -37.14 -20.48
C ASN A 8 13.13 -36.14 -21.60
N GLU A 9 12.31 -36.02 -22.64
CA GLU A 9 12.47 -34.97 -23.66
C GLU A 9 12.27 -33.58 -23.08
N GLN A 10 11.30 -33.40 -22.20
CA GLN A 10 11.06 -32.11 -21.53
C GLN A 10 12.19 -31.75 -20.56
N TYR A 11 12.74 -32.73 -19.84
CA TYR A 11 13.91 -32.55 -18.97
C TYR A 11 15.19 -32.22 -19.77
N ASN A 12 15.44 -32.92 -20.88
CA ASN A 12 16.58 -32.67 -21.75
C ASN A 12 16.48 -31.31 -22.44
N SER A 13 15.29 -30.89 -22.86
CA SER A 13 15.06 -29.55 -23.42
C SER A 13 15.30 -28.43 -22.41
N ILE A 14 14.94 -28.65 -21.13
CA ILE A 14 15.23 -27.71 -20.04
C ILE A 14 16.74 -27.65 -19.75
N MET A 15 17.43 -28.80 -19.76
CA MET A 15 18.89 -28.85 -19.57
C MET A 15 19.66 -28.22 -20.75
N ASP A 16 19.19 -28.36 -21.98
CA ASP A 16 19.80 -27.71 -23.14
C ASP A 16 19.60 -26.19 -23.09
N LEU A 17 18.43 -25.72 -22.63
CA LEU A 17 18.19 -24.30 -22.38
C LEU A 17 19.12 -23.75 -21.27
N PHE A 18 19.28 -24.50 -20.18
CA PHE A 18 20.17 -24.15 -19.07
C PHE A 18 21.64 -24.10 -19.52
N ASN A 19 22.08 -25.08 -20.31
CA ASN A 19 23.42 -25.13 -20.89
C ASN A 19 23.67 -24.02 -21.92
N SER A 20 22.64 -23.60 -22.67
CA SER A 20 22.76 -22.46 -23.58
C SER A 20 22.95 -21.14 -22.84
N VAL A 21 22.27 -20.96 -21.69
CA VAL A 21 22.42 -19.78 -20.83
C VAL A 21 23.82 -19.75 -20.20
N ILE A 22 24.33 -20.90 -19.76
CA ILE A 22 25.71 -21.03 -19.25
C ILE A 22 26.74 -20.74 -20.35
N LYS A 23 26.56 -21.24 -21.57
CA LYS A 23 27.44 -20.94 -22.71
C LYS A 23 27.42 -19.44 -23.08
N THR A 24 26.25 -18.81 -23.03
CA THR A 24 26.10 -17.38 -23.32
C THR A 24 26.76 -16.50 -22.24
N ASN A 25 26.71 -16.93 -20.98
CA ASN A 25 27.41 -16.26 -19.88
C ASN A 25 28.93 -16.50 -19.92
N ARG A 26 29.39 -17.69 -20.32
CA ARG A 26 30.82 -17.97 -20.54
C ARG A 26 31.40 -17.15 -21.72
N ALA A 27 30.64 -16.98 -22.81
CA ALA A 27 31.06 -16.17 -23.95
C ALA A 27 31.13 -14.66 -23.64
N LYS A 28 30.28 -14.16 -22.72
CA LYS A 28 30.39 -12.79 -22.22
C LYS A 28 31.62 -12.60 -21.33
N ASN A 29 31.95 -13.58 -20.49
CA ASN A 29 33.13 -13.50 -19.62
C ASN A 29 34.45 -13.72 -20.37
N SER A 30 34.49 -14.49 -21.47
CA SER A 30 35.69 -14.66 -22.28
C SER A 30 36.08 -13.43 -23.12
N SER A 31 35.13 -12.52 -23.37
CA SER A 31 35.40 -11.26 -24.10
C SER A 31 36.13 -10.20 -23.27
N VAL A 32 36.23 -10.39 -21.95
CA VAL A 32 36.88 -9.45 -21.01
C VAL A 32 38.35 -9.82 -20.74
N ASN A 33 38.77 -11.07 -21.00
CA ASN A 33 40.11 -11.55 -20.63
C ASN A 33 41.17 -11.54 -21.76
N ASN A 34 40.84 -11.09 -22.98
CA ASN A 34 41.78 -11.08 -24.11
C ASN A 34 42.59 -9.77 -24.27
N GLN A 35 43.01 -9.13 -23.18
CA GLN A 35 43.90 -7.96 -23.23
C GLN A 35 45.13 -8.01 -22.32
N VAL A 36 45.46 -9.14 -21.70
CA VAL A 36 46.69 -9.25 -20.88
C VAL A 36 47.35 -10.61 -21.07
N GLU A 37 48.04 -10.80 -22.21
CA GLU A 37 49.14 -11.77 -22.31
C GLU A 37 50.21 -11.21 -23.28
N SER A 38 51.33 -10.75 -22.73
CA SER A 38 52.64 -10.85 -23.38
C SER A 38 53.77 -10.73 -22.35
N LYS A 39 54.74 -11.65 -22.44
CA LYS A 39 55.94 -11.89 -21.59
C LYS A 39 55.62 -12.81 -20.40
N SER A 40 56.32 -13.92 -20.16
CA SER A 40 57.71 -14.30 -20.47
C SER A 40 57.89 -15.84 -20.48
N GLN A 41 58.90 -16.29 -21.23
CA GLN A 41 59.42 -17.67 -21.32
C GLN A 41 60.39 -18.03 -20.18
N ASP A 42 60.64 -19.34 -20.09
CA ASP A 42 61.72 -20.08 -19.39
C ASP A 42 61.49 -20.26 -17.87
N ASP A 43 61.64 -21.44 -17.24
CA ASP A 43 62.66 -22.48 -17.43
C ASP A 43 62.23 -23.84 -16.84
N GLN A 44 62.86 -24.92 -17.31
CA GLN A 44 62.73 -26.31 -16.82
C GLN A 44 63.54 -26.54 -15.52
N THR A 45 63.10 -27.47 -14.64
CA THR A 45 63.93 -28.57 -14.10
C THR A 45 63.18 -29.50 -13.14
N ASN A 46 63.54 -30.79 -13.23
CA ASN A 46 63.06 -31.95 -12.48
C ASN A 46 63.30 -31.88 -10.96
N THR A 47 62.41 -32.48 -10.16
CA THR A 47 62.80 -33.61 -9.28
C THR A 47 61.60 -34.39 -8.75
N SER A 48 61.75 -35.71 -8.82
CA SER A 48 60.87 -36.76 -8.32
C SER A 48 61.01 -36.98 -6.81
N CYS A 49 59.91 -37.25 -6.11
CA CYS A 49 59.88 -38.22 -5.00
C CYS A 49 58.47 -38.83 -4.86
N VAL A 50 58.42 -40.14 -5.08
CA VAL A 50 57.26 -41.02 -4.88
C VAL A 50 57.09 -41.31 -3.39
N GLY A 51 55.85 -41.23 -2.91
CA GLY A 51 55.43 -41.72 -1.60
C GLY A 51 53.93 -42.00 -1.62
N THR A 52 53.56 -43.21 -2.03
CA THR A 52 52.20 -43.76 -2.00
C THR A 52 51.79 -44.14 -0.57
N ILE A 53 50.68 -43.56 -0.08
CA ILE A 53 49.71 -44.27 0.75
C ILE A 53 48.33 -43.93 0.21
N ASP A 54 47.61 -44.98 -0.17
CA ASP A 54 46.34 -44.97 -0.86
C ASP A 54 45.28 -45.55 0.08
N ILE A 55 44.25 -44.75 0.42
CA ILE A 55 42.92 -45.22 0.85
C ILE A 55 41.86 -44.26 0.27
N SER A 56 41.42 -44.59 -0.94
CA SER A 56 40.04 -44.52 -1.47
C SER A 56 38.95 -43.82 -0.64
N ASP A 57 38.53 -42.62 -1.04
CA ASP A 57 37.24 -42.38 -1.73
C ASP A 57 37.11 -40.90 -2.10
N GLY A 58 37.01 -40.64 -3.41
CA GLY A 58 37.39 -39.38 -4.05
C GLY A 58 36.32 -38.29 -4.08
N PHE A 59 36.73 -37.11 -3.61
CA PHE A 59 36.39 -35.82 -4.22
C PHE A 59 37.68 -34.99 -4.24
N GLN A 60 38.32 -34.87 -5.42
CA GLN A 60 39.56 -34.11 -5.59
C GLN A 60 39.16 -32.72 -6.12
N LEU A 61 39.15 -31.73 -5.22
CA LEU A 61 39.03 -30.31 -5.58
C LEU A 61 40.37 -29.84 -6.12
N ASP A 62 40.36 -29.35 -7.37
CA ASP A 62 41.50 -28.74 -8.02
C ASP A 62 41.80 -27.38 -7.33
N LEU A 63 43.01 -27.23 -6.79
CA LEU A 63 43.40 -26.13 -5.89
C LEU A 63 44.37 -25.13 -6.53
N ASN A 64 44.51 -25.10 -7.86
CA ASN A 64 45.49 -24.23 -8.50
C ASN A 64 44.86 -23.17 -9.42
N GLY A 65 45.09 -21.91 -9.04
CA GLY A 65 45.23 -20.78 -9.96
C GLY A 65 44.06 -19.80 -9.96
N ILE A 66 44.26 -18.66 -9.29
CA ILE A 66 44.08 -17.28 -9.80
C ILE A 66 44.76 -16.37 -8.76
N ASP A 67 45.95 -15.89 -9.08
CA ASP A 67 46.62 -14.81 -8.35
C ASP A 67 46.17 -13.49 -9.00
N LEU A 68 45.41 -12.68 -8.28
CA LEU A 68 44.89 -11.41 -8.81
C LEU A 68 44.71 -10.39 -7.69
N PHE A 69 45.78 -10.10 -6.95
CA PHE A 69 45.86 -8.93 -6.06
C PHE A 69 47.28 -8.38 -6.02
N ASP A 70 47.56 -7.44 -6.92
CA ASP A 70 48.57 -6.41 -6.67
C ASP A 70 47.84 -5.13 -6.21
N SER A 71 48.32 -4.55 -5.11
CA SER A 71 47.86 -3.34 -4.41
C SER A 71 46.68 -3.52 -3.42
N VAL A 72 46.98 -3.94 -2.18
CA VAL A 72 46.98 -3.11 -0.96
C VAL A 72 47.65 -3.96 0.14
N ALA A 73 48.97 -4.04 0.12
CA ALA A 73 49.75 -4.56 1.24
C ALA A 73 50.34 -3.38 1.99
N ASP A 74 49.55 -2.81 2.89
CA ASP A 74 50.06 -1.99 3.97
C ASP A 74 49.23 -2.34 5.21
N THR A 75 49.76 -3.27 6.01
CA THR A 75 49.69 -3.29 7.49
C THR A 75 50.23 -4.61 8.05
N ASP A 76 51.21 -4.51 8.96
CA ASP A 76 51.75 -5.55 9.84
C ASP A 76 50.71 -6.08 10.86
N THR A 77 49.54 -6.54 10.41
CA THR A 77 48.48 -7.04 11.30
C THR A 77 48.38 -8.56 11.18
N THR A 78 49.03 -9.29 12.09
CA THR A 78 48.81 -10.74 12.27
C THR A 78 47.84 -10.94 13.44
N CYS A 79 46.94 -11.91 13.36
CA CYS A 79 46.00 -12.22 14.45
C CYS A 79 46.01 -13.71 14.80
N GLU A 80 45.96 -14.05 16.09
CA GLU A 80 46.08 -15.44 16.55
C GLU A 80 44.76 -16.23 16.43
N HIS A 81 43.62 -15.54 16.51
CA HIS A 81 42.29 -16.15 16.54
C HIS A 81 41.49 -15.83 15.28
N ALA A 82 40.80 -16.84 14.73
CA ALA A 82 39.94 -16.67 13.56
C ALA A 82 38.79 -15.68 13.81
N SER A 83 38.36 -15.49 15.07
CA SER A 83 37.37 -14.47 15.45
C SER A 83 37.84 -13.05 15.16
N ASP A 84 39.10 -12.76 15.42
CA ASP A 84 39.68 -11.43 15.17
C ASP A 84 39.89 -11.24 13.68
N GLY A 85 40.35 -12.29 12.98
CA GLY A 85 40.42 -12.31 11.52
C GLY A 85 39.05 -12.05 10.86
N LEU A 86 37.96 -12.60 11.40
CA LEU A 86 36.60 -12.33 10.92
C LEU A 86 36.23 -10.84 11.04
N ILE A 87 36.58 -10.19 12.16
CA ILE A 87 36.38 -8.75 12.35
C ILE A 87 37.16 -7.94 11.31
N HIS A 88 38.42 -8.31 11.04
CA HIS A 88 39.24 -7.69 10.01
C HIS A 88 38.66 -7.88 8.60
N SER A 89 38.19 -9.09 8.27
CA SER A 89 37.52 -9.38 6.99
C SER A 89 36.27 -8.52 6.79
N LEU A 90 35.42 -8.41 7.83
CA LEU A 90 34.21 -7.59 7.79
C LEU A 90 34.54 -6.10 7.67
N ASN A 91 35.60 -5.62 8.31
CA ASN A 91 36.02 -4.22 8.23
C ASN A 91 36.67 -3.90 6.86
N ALA A 92 37.45 -4.82 6.28
CA ALA A 92 38.11 -4.60 5.00
C ALA A 92 37.12 -4.69 3.82
N PHE A 93 36.30 -5.74 3.78
CA PHE A 93 35.52 -6.11 2.60
C PHE A 93 34.00 -6.07 2.80
N GLY A 94 33.52 -5.93 4.04
CA GLY A 94 32.09 -6.01 4.33
C GLY A 94 31.48 -7.40 4.07
N ARG A 95 32.31 -8.45 4.01
CA ARG A 95 31.88 -9.85 3.82
C ARG A 95 32.81 -10.81 4.57
N VAL A 96 32.37 -12.06 4.71
CA VAL A 96 33.22 -13.14 5.22
C VAL A 96 34.10 -13.65 4.09
N ASP A 97 35.40 -13.42 4.21
CA ASP A 97 36.41 -13.85 3.26
C ASP A 97 37.39 -14.80 3.97
N VAL A 98 37.13 -16.11 3.84
CA VAL A 98 37.85 -17.14 4.61
C VAL A 98 39.31 -17.28 4.20
N GLU A 99 39.66 -16.91 2.96
CA GLU A 99 41.04 -16.92 2.47
C GLU A 99 41.84 -15.79 3.09
N TYR A 100 41.26 -14.60 3.18
CA TYR A 100 41.85 -13.47 3.90
C TYR A 100 42.02 -13.76 5.40
N ILE A 101 41.05 -14.43 6.03
CA ILE A 101 41.18 -14.83 7.44
C ILE A 101 42.31 -15.86 7.62
N ALA A 102 42.44 -16.80 6.69
CA ALA A 102 43.52 -17.79 6.71
C ALA A 102 44.90 -17.12 6.55
N SER A 103 45.03 -16.12 5.67
CA SER A 103 46.29 -15.40 5.47
C SER A 103 46.70 -14.57 6.69
N LEU A 104 45.74 -13.95 7.39
CA LEU A 104 46.01 -13.18 8.62
C LEU A 104 46.39 -14.06 9.82
N THR A 105 45.83 -15.27 9.90
CA THR A 105 46.01 -16.19 11.04
C THR A 105 47.11 -17.22 10.82
N GLY A 106 47.55 -17.42 9.57
CA GLY A 106 48.48 -18.49 9.19
C GLY A 106 47.89 -19.91 9.27
N LYS A 107 46.57 -20.05 9.45
CA LYS A 107 45.85 -21.34 9.56
C LYS A 107 45.34 -21.82 8.21
N SER A 108 45.02 -23.11 8.09
CA SER A 108 44.35 -23.62 6.90
C SER A 108 42.89 -23.15 6.84
N VAL A 109 42.32 -23.00 5.64
CA VAL A 109 40.91 -22.62 5.44
C VAL A 109 39.96 -23.57 6.20
N LYS A 110 40.27 -24.86 6.27
CA LYS A 110 39.47 -25.85 7.00
C LYS A 110 39.45 -25.58 8.51
N ASP A 111 40.60 -25.21 9.07
CA ASP A 111 40.72 -24.88 10.50
C ASP A 111 39.99 -23.58 10.84
N VAL A 112 40.10 -22.57 9.97
CA VAL A 112 39.34 -21.30 10.09
C VAL A 112 37.83 -21.57 10.10
N ILE A 113 37.33 -22.37 9.16
CA ILE A 113 35.90 -22.74 9.10
C ILE A 113 35.47 -23.50 10.36
N TYR A 114 36.33 -24.39 10.86
CA TYR A 114 36.06 -25.16 12.08
C TYR A 114 36.00 -24.26 13.33
N GLU A 115 36.95 -23.34 13.50
CA GLU A 115 36.97 -22.38 14.61
C GLU A 115 35.77 -21.42 14.57
N LEU A 116 35.34 -21.01 13.38
CA LEU A 116 34.20 -20.10 13.18
C LEU A 116 32.85 -20.83 13.12
N ARG A 117 32.80 -22.13 13.42
CA ARG A 117 31.57 -22.93 13.34
C ARG A 117 30.47 -22.34 14.22
N GLY A 118 29.32 -22.05 13.62
CA GLY A 118 28.18 -21.44 14.30
C GLY A 118 28.21 -19.92 14.33
N ALA A 119 29.37 -19.28 14.11
CA ALA A 119 29.50 -17.85 13.86
C ALA A 119 29.32 -17.52 12.36
N ILE A 120 29.64 -18.46 11.47
CA ILE A 120 29.42 -18.36 10.02
C ILE A 120 28.67 -19.58 9.48
N PHE A 121 27.96 -19.40 8.38
CA PHE A 121 27.27 -20.44 7.62
C PHE A 121 27.50 -20.24 6.12
N GLN A 122 27.66 -21.33 5.38
CA GLN A 122 27.77 -21.27 3.93
C GLN A 122 26.37 -21.22 3.31
N ASN A 123 26.06 -20.18 2.54
CA ASN A 123 24.76 -20.01 1.90
C ASN A 123 24.64 -20.93 0.66
N PRO A 124 23.67 -21.86 0.63
CA PRO A 124 23.51 -22.79 -0.49
C PRO A 124 23.28 -22.11 -1.85
N GLU A 125 22.67 -20.92 -1.88
CA GLU A 125 22.40 -20.19 -3.14
C GLU A 125 23.66 -19.55 -3.73
N LYS A 126 24.66 -19.27 -2.89
CA LYS A 126 25.95 -18.69 -3.28
C LYS A 126 27.03 -19.76 -3.43
N PHE A 127 26.69 -21.02 -3.20
CA PHE A 127 27.63 -22.13 -3.28
C PHE A 127 27.88 -22.50 -4.75
N ASP A 128 29.14 -22.41 -5.17
CA ASP A 128 29.60 -22.77 -6.52
C ASP A 128 30.32 -24.12 -6.57
N GLY A 129 30.33 -24.88 -5.48
CA GLY A 129 31.10 -26.12 -5.33
C GLY A 129 32.43 -25.94 -4.59
N SER A 130 32.85 -24.70 -4.35
CA SER A 130 34.09 -24.38 -3.63
C SER A 130 33.90 -24.30 -2.11
N LEU A 131 34.95 -24.66 -1.36
CA LEU A 131 34.98 -24.53 0.10
C LEU A 131 35.08 -23.07 0.55
N VAL A 132 35.56 -22.16 -0.30
CA VAL A 132 35.86 -20.77 0.07
C VAL A 132 34.73 -19.78 -0.23
N SER A 133 33.79 -20.13 -1.10
CA SER A 133 32.76 -19.23 -1.57
C SER A 133 31.48 -19.29 -0.71
N GLY A 134 30.70 -18.21 -0.71
CA GLY A 134 29.34 -18.20 -0.18
C GLY A 134 29.19 -18.17 1.35
N TRP A 135 30.24 -17.83 2.11
CA TRP A 135 30.15 -17.70 3.57
C TRP A 135 29.48 -16.41 4.02
N GLU A 136 28.59 -16.53 5.01
CA GLU A 136 27.85 -15.44 5.64
C GLU A 136 27.95 -15.55 7.15
N THR A 137 27.85 -14.41 7.86
CA THR A 137 27.75 -14.41 9.33
C THR A 137 26.43 -15.06 9.78
N ALA A 138 26.40 -15.60 11.00
CA ALA A 138 25.19 -16.19 11.57
C ALA A 138 24.02 -15.20 11.62
N ASP A 139 24.29 -13.93 11.96
CA ASP A 139 23.28 -12.87 11.97
C ASP A 139 22.72 -12.57 10.56
N GLU A 140 23.52 -12.73 9.52
CA GLU A 140 23.08 -12.59 8.13
C GLU A 140 22.30 -13.82 7.65
N TYR A 141 22.89 -15.01 7.79
CA TYR A 141 22.29 -16.23 7.28
C TYR A 141 20.99 -16.59 8.00
N LEU A 142 20.91 -16.41 9.32
CA LEU A 142 19.73 -16.73 10.14
C LEU A 142 18.74 -15.56 10.29
N SER A 143 18.76 -14.62 9.35
CA SER A 143 17.80 -13.51 9.23
C SER A 143 17.08 -13.51 7.87
N GLY A 144 16.07 -12.66 7.70
CA GLY A 144 15.26 -12.60 6.48
C GLY A 144 14.19 -13.70 6.43
N ASN A 145 13.84 -14.16 5.22
CA ASN A 145 12.83 -15.20 4.99
C ASN A 145 13.39 -16.60 5.31
N LEU A 146 13.14 -17.07 6.53
CA LEU A 146 13.64 -18.36 7.01
C LEU A 146 12.96 -19.55 6.33
N SER A 147 11.72 -19.42 5.89
CA SER A 147 10.99 -20.50 5.21
C SER A 147 11.57 -20.80 3.84
N GLU A 148 11.92 -19.77 3.08
CA GLU A 148 12.59 -19.90 1.79
C GLU A 148 14.00 -20.48 1.95
N LYS A 149 14.79 -19.92 2.86
CA LYS A 149 16.13 -20.44 3.20
C LYS A 149 16.09 -21.90 3.66
N LEU A 150 15.07 -22.31 4.43
CA LEU A 150 14.90 -23.69 4.85
C LEU A 150 14.62 -24.61 3.66
N ARG A 151 13.75 -24.22 2.73
CA ARG A 151 13.46 -25.00 1.52
C ARG A 151 14.70 -25.17 0.66
N THR A 152 15.45 -24.09 0.45
CA THR A 152 16.71 -24.14 -0.32
C THR A 152 17.75 -25.00 0.40
N ALA A 153 17.94 -24.82 1.71
CA ALA A 153 18.87 -25.64 2.49
C ALA A 153 18.51 -27.13 2.46
N ILE A 154 17.22 -27.50 2.55
CA ILE A 154 16.78 -28.90 2.43
C ILE A 154 17.08 -29.46 1.04
N LYS A 155 16.75 -28.70 -0.02
CA LYS A 155 17.02 -29.11 -1.40
C LYS A 155 18.51 -29.39 -1.61
N TYR A 156 19.37 -28.43 -1.28
CA TYR A 156 20.82 -28.59 -1.43
C TYR A 156 21.39 -29.65 -0.49
N ASN A 157 20.82 -29.83 0.70
CA ASN A 157 21.23 -30.91 1.58
C ASN A 157 21.00 -32.30 0.95
N CYS A 158 19.91 -32.47 0.20
CA CYS A 158 19.67 -33.68 -0.59
C CYS A 158 20.64 -33.80 -1.77
N ASP A 159 20.85 -32.70 -2.51
CA ASP A 159 21.70 -32.69 -3.71
C ASP A 159 23.19 -32.93 -3.37
N TYR A 160 23.64 -32.55 -2.17
CA TYR A 160 25.04 -32.65 -1.70
C TYR A 160 25.21 -33.60 -0.49
N ASN A 161 24.49 -34.73 -0.48
CA ASN A 161 24.70 -35.84 0.46
C ASN A 161 24.81 -35.45 1.96
N GLY A 162 23.99 -34.51 2.42
CA GLY A 162 23.94 -34.12 3.84
C GLY A 162 24.86 -32.95 4.23
N TYR A 163 25.59 -32.35 3.29
CA TYR A 163 26.53 -31.26 3.59
C TYR A 163 25.88 -30.07 4.32
N PHE A 164 24.68 -29.67 3.89
CA PHE A 164 23.94 -28.52 4.46
C PHE A 164 23.06 -28.87 5.67
N ASN A 165 23.25 -30.02 6.32
CA ASN A 165 22.41 -30.45 7.44
C ASN A 165 22.55 -29.50 8.65
N VAL A 166 23.74 -28.92 8.83
CA VAL A 166 24.00 -27.90 9.85
C VAL A 166 23.11 -26.67 9.62
N ASN A 167 22.96 -26.22 8.37
CA ASN A 167 22.11 -25.11 8.00
C ASN A 167 20.63 -25.40 8.28
N VAL A 168 20.15 -26.60 7.92
CA VAL A 168 18.76 -27.03 8.15
C VAL A 168 18.43 -26.99 9.64
N ASN A 169 19.32 -27.52 10.48
CA ASN A 169 19.12 -27.55 11.93
C ASN A 169 19.18 -26.14 12.55
N ALA A 170 20.12 -25.30 12.10
CA ALA A 170 20.23 -23.92 12.57
C ALA A 170 18.96 -23.12 12.26
N ILE A 171 18.43 -23.18 11.03
CA ILE A 171 17.21 -22.46 10.66
C ILE A 171 16.00 -22.96 11.46
N LYS A 172 15.84 -24.27 11.64
CA LYS A 172 14.74 -24.85 12.45
C LYS A 172 14.77 -24.37 13.91
N SER A 173 15.96 -24.16 14.48
CA SER A 173 16.10 -23.71 15.87
C SER A 173 15.68 -22.26 16.10
N VAL A 174 15.68 -21.43 15.05
CA VAL A 174 15.38 -19.98 15.12
C VAL A 174 14.06 -19.59 14.45
N MET A 175 13.31 -20.56 13.95
CA MET A 175 11.97 -20.35 13.40
C MET A 175 11.05 -19.71 14.44
N PRO A 176 10.27 -18.67 14.09
CA PRO A 176 9.31 -18.07 15.00
C PRO A 176 8.25 -19.06 15.49
N GLN A 177 7.68 -18.83 16.68
CA GLN A 177 6.60 -19.66 17.22
C GLN A 177 5.32 -19.54 16.38
N ASN A 178 4.62 -20.67 16.20
CA ASN A 178 3.38 -20.74 15.44
C ASN A 178 2.33 -19.74 15.96
N THR A 179 1.70 -19.04 15.03
CA THR A 179 0.61 -18.12 15.34
C THR A 179 -0.72 -18.85 15.22
N ASP A 180 -1.56 -18.80 16.27
CA ASP A 180 -2.95 -19.26 16.18
C ASP A 180 -3.72 -18.46 15.11
N LEU A 181 -4.20 -19.15 14.06
CA LEU A 181 -4.92 -18.53 12.95
C LEU A 181 -6.28 -17.95 13.37
N LYS A 182 -6.81 -18.26 14.55
CA LYS A 182 -7.99 -17.54 15.11
C LYS A 182 -7.70 -16.06 15.35
N LYS A 183 -6.42 -15.66 15.36
CA LYS A 183 -5.99 -14.28 15.54
C LYS A 183 -5.52 -13.61 14.23
N ILE A 184 -5.54 -14.33 13.11
CA ILE A 184 -5.17 -13.81 11.79
C ILE A 184 -6.43 -13.28 11.12
N TYR A 185 -6.38 -12.03 10.65
CA TYR A 185 -7.45 -11.46 9.85
C TYR A 185 -7.34 -11.96 8.41
N VAL A 186 -8.43 -12.53 7.89
CA VAL A 186 -8.52 -13.03 6.51
C VAL A 186 -9.86 -12.60 5.94
N THR A 187 -9.85 -11.94 4.78
CA THR A 187 -11.07 -11.48 4.10
C THR A 187 -11.02 -11.80 2.61
N LEU A 188 -12.16 -11.70 1.93
CA LEU A 188 -12.22 -11.84 0.47
C LEU A 188 -11.36 -10.76 -0.19
N GLY A 189 -10.59 -11.14 -1.21
CA GLY A 189 -9.66 -10.25 -1.92
C GLY A 189 -8.24 -10.26 -1.36
N THR A 190 -8.00 -10.99 -0.27
CA THR A 190 -6.66 -11.20 0.28
C THR A 190 -5.78 -11.93 -0.76
N PRO A 191 -4.61 -11.40 -1.13
CA PRO A 191 -3.84 -11.84 -2.31
C PRO A 191 -3.16 -13.21 -2.13
N TRP A 192 -2.94 -13.66 -0.90
CA TRP A 192 -2.32 -14.96 -0.63
C TRP A 192 -3.34 -16.10 -0.56
N LEU A 193 -4.64 -15.83 -0.71
CA LEU A 193 -5.66 -16.86 -0.79
C LEU A 193 -5.56 -17.63 -2.11
N PRO A 194 -5.52 -18.97 -2.09
CA PRO A 194 -5.54 -19.75 -3.32
C PRO A 194 -6.81 -19.50 -4.14
N THR A 195 -6.66 -19.25 -5.45
CA THR A 195 -7.79 -19.04 -6.37
C THR A 195 -8.80 -20.19 -6.33
N SER A 196 -8.31 -21.42 -6.20
CA SER A 196 -9.13 -22.63 -6.05
C SER A 196 -10.01 -22.60 -4.80
N LEU A 197 -9.52 -22.04 -3.70
CA LEU A 197 -10.25 -21.92 -2.44
C LEU A 197 -11.35 -20.88 -2.53
N VAL A 198 -11.05 -19.71 -3.11
CA VAL A 198 -12.03 -18.64 -3.33
C VAL A 198 -13.10 -19.11 -4.31
N GLU A 199 -12.72 -19.77 -5.40
CA GLU A 199 -13.68 -20.36 -6.35
C GLU A 199 -14.57 -21.40 -5.67
N ARG A 200 -13.99 -22.28 -4.84
CA ARG A 200 -14.75 -23.26 -4.04
C ARG A 200 -15.78 -22.57 -3.14
N PHE A 201 -15.39 -21.51 -2.44
CA PHE A 201 -16.33 -20.72 -1.63
C PHE A 201 -17.48 -20.18 -2.48
N ILE A 202 -17.20 -19.54 -3.62
CA ILE A 202 -18.24 -18.97 -4.50
C ILE A 202 -19.19 -20.08 -4.99
N ARG A 203 -18.66 -21.24 -5.37
CA ARG A 203 -19.45 -22.39 -5.80
C ARG A 203 -20.36 -22.92 -4.70
N GLU A 204 -19.86 -23.07 -3.47
CA GLU A 204 -20.66 -23.49 -2.32
C GLU A 204 -21.67 -22.40 -1.87
N LEU A 205 -21.29 -21.13 -1.99
CA LEU A 205 -22.13 -19.98 -1.66
C LEU A 205 -23.29 -19.81 -2.64
N LEU A 206 -23.10 -20.09 -3.93
CA LEU A 206 -24.14 -19.91 -4.97
C LEU A 206 -24.70 -21.24 -5.51
N ARG A 207 -24.28 -22.39 -4.95
CA ARG A 207 -24.60 -23.74 -5.45
C ARG A 207 -24.34 -23.90 -6.95
N CYS A 208 -23.20 -23.40 -7.41
CA CYS A 208 -22.84 -23.40 -8.83
C CYS A 208 -21.95 -24.62 -9.18
N ALA A 209 -22.29 -25.30 -10.27
CA ALA A 209 -21.52 -26.45 -10.75
C ALA A 209 -20.24 -26.04 -11.51
N SER A 210 -20.26 -24.91 -12.23
CA SER A 210 -19.17 -24.45 -13.10
C SER A 210 -17.84 -24.33 -12.34
N LYS A 211 -16.72 -24.54 -13.04
CA LYS A 211 -15.35 -24.46 -12.52
C LYS A 211 -14.45 -23.63 -13.46
N GLY A 212 -13.32 -23.16 -12.95
CA GLY A 212 -12.32 -22.41 -13.72
C GLY A 212 -12.80 -21.04 -14.19
N PHE A 213 -13.77 -20.46 -13.48
CA PHE A 213 -14.34 -19.17 -13.84
C PHE A 213 -13.66 -18.01 -13.11
N LEU A 214 -12.96 -18.27 -12.01
CA LEU A 214 -12.27 -17.23 -11.26
C LEU A 214 -10.82 -17.11 -11.70
N VAL A 215 -10.39 -15.89 -12.00
CA VAL A 215 -8.98 -15.58 -12.29
C VAL A 215 -8.47 -14.54 -11.31
N HIS A 216 -7.29 -14.79 -10.76
CA HIS A 216 -6.50 -13.82 -10.00
C HIS A 216 -5.24 -13.47 -10.80
N ASP A 217 -4.93 -12.18 -10.92
CA ASP A 217 -3.70 -11.70 -11.52
C ASP A 217 -2.76 -11.18 -10.43
N ASP A 218 -1.63 -11.87 -10.22
CA ASP A 218 -0.68 -11.56 -9.15
C ASP A 218 0.01 -10.19 -9.33
N TYR A 219 0.14 -9.71 -10.58
CA TYR A 219 0.81 -8.44 -10.88
C TYR A 219 -0.04 -7.22 -10.47
N THR A 220 -1.33 -7.22 -10.83
CA THR A 220 -2.28 -6.15 -10.51
C THR A 220 -3.02 -6.39 -9.20
N GLY A 221 -2.98 -7.62 -8.66
CA GLY A 221 -3.82 -8.06 -7.54
C GLY A 221 -5.31 -8.08 -7.88
N SER A 222 -5.67 -8.15 -9.17
CA SER A 222 -7.07 -8.07 -9.61
C SER A 222 -7.71 -9.44 -9.77
N TRP A 223 -8.99 -9.51 -9.37
CA TRP A 223 -9.83 -10.69 -9.49
C TRP A 223 -10.88 -10.48 -10.58
N GLU A 224 -11.13 -11.48 -11.42
CA GLU A 224 -12.18 -11.43 -12.45
C GLU A 224 -12.96 -12.75 -12.50
N ILE A 225 -14.29 -12.64 -12.54
CA ILE A 225 -15.19 -13.77 -12.79
C ILE A 225 -15.50 -13.80 -14.29
N LYS A 226 -14.95 -14.80 -14.98
CA LYS A 226 -15.20 -15.05 -16.41
C LYS A 226 -16.54 -15.73 -16.64
N ASN A 227 -17.08 -15.53 -17.84
CA ASN A 227 -18.33 -16.16 -18.28
C ASN A 227 -19.48 -16.02 -17.27
N LYS A 228 -19.64 -14.83 -16.65
CA LYS A 228 -20.69 -14.56 -15.64
C LYS A 228 -22.07 -15.05 -16.06
N SER A 229 -22.42 -14.97 -17.35
CA SER A 229 -23.70 -15.48 -17.88
C SER A 229 -23.85 -16.99 -17.71
N LEU A 230 -22.80 -17.77 -17.99
CA LEU A 230 -22.79 -19.22 -17.80
C LEU A 230 -22.81 -19.57 -16.31
N VAL A 231 -21.95 -18.92 -15.51
CA VAL A 231 -21.90 -19.13 -14.05
C VAL A 231 -23.25 -18.80 -13.41
N ARG A 232 -23.90 -17.72 -13.86
CA ARG A 232 -25.25 -17.33 -13.43
C ARG A 232 -26.29 -18.37 -13.83
N TYR A 233 -26.22 -18.88 -15.06
CA TYR A 233 -27.11 -19.92 -15.56
C TYR A 233 -26.97 -21.24 -14.77
N ASP A 234 -25.77 -21.59 -14.31
CA ASP A 234 -25.50 -22.79 -13.52
C ASP A 234 -25.68 -22.59 -12.00
N SER A 235 -25.93 -21.36 -11.55
CA SER A 235 -26.09 -21.02 -10.13
C SER A 235 -27.55 -21.06 -9.69
N ASP A 236 -27.76 -21.26 -8.39
CA ASP A 236 -29.07 -21.11 -7.76
C ASP A 236 -29.58 -19.67 -7.93
N PHE A 237 -30.71 -19.52 -8.61
CA PHE A 237 -31.27 -18.22 -8.98
C PHE A 237 -31.52 -17.34 -7.75
N THR A 238 -32.13 -17.91 -6.71
CA THR A 238 -32.53 -17.19 -5.50
C THR A 238 -31.29 -16.73 -4.74
N ARG A 239 -30.28 -17.59 -4.60
CA ARG A 239 -29.03 -17.22 -3.92
C ARG A 239 -28.29 -16.10 -4.66
N THR A 240 -28.22 -16.19 -5.98
CA THR A 240 -27.49 -15.22 -6.81
C THR A 240 -28.18 -13.87 -6.92
N ASN A 241 -29.52 -13.82 -6.99
CA ASN A 241 -30.24 -12.56 -7.26
C ASN A 241 -30.93 -11.96 -6.02
N ILE A 242 -31.13 -12.74 -4.95
CA ILE A 242 -31.96 -12.33 -3.80
C ILE A 242 -31.20 -12.50 -2.47
N THR A 243 -30.73 -13.70 -2.14
CA THR A 243 -30.10 -13.96 -0.83
C THR A 243 -28.78 -13.20 -0.67
N TYR A 244 -27.93 -13.22 -1.71
CA TYR A 244 -26.62 -12.56 -1.75
C TYR A 244 -26.50 -11.50 -2.86
N GLY A 245 -27.56 -11.31 -3.65
CA GLY A 245 -27.65 -10.30 -4.70
C GLY A 245 -28.82 -9.34 -4.47
N THR A 246 -29.03 -8.49 -5.45
CA THR A 246 -30.16 -7.58 -5.56
C THR A 246 -30.69 -7.57 -7.00
N ASN A 247 -31.91 -7.09 -7.20
CA ASN A 247 -32.50 -6.97 -8.54
C ASN A 247 -31.67 -6.12 -9.52
N LYS A 248 -30.87 -5.16 -8.99
CA LYS A 248 -30.03 -4.26 -9.79
C LYS A 248 -28.56 -4.67 -9.87
N MET A 249 -28.11 -5.55 -8.97
CA MET A 249 -26.73 -6.02 -8.89
C MET A 249 -26.70 -7.43 -8.29
N ASP A 250 -26.34 -8.42 -9.10
CA ASP A 250 -26.27 -9.82 -8.69
C ASP A 250 -25.10 -10.10 -7.73
N ALA A 251 -25.14 -11.27 -7.08
CA ALA A 251 -24.11 -11.69 -6.13
C ALA A 251 -22.72 -11.79 -6.79
N LEU A 252 -22.63 -12.22 -8.06
CA LEU A 252 -21.36 -12.34 -8.76
C LEU A 252 -20.66 -10.98 -8.91
N ASN A 253 -21.39 -9.92 -9.24
CA ASN A 253 -20.82 -8.58 -9.31
C ASN A 253 -20.47 -8.04 -7.92
N ILE A 254 -21.29 -8.30 -6.89
CA ILE A 254 -20.96 -7.92 -5.51
C ILE A 254 -19.68 -8.63 -5.04
N ILE A 255 -19.54 -9.93 -5.32
CA ILE A 255 -18.35 -10.73 -5.00
C ILE A 255 -17.13 -10.17 -5.73
N GLU A 256 -17.21 -9.93 -7.03
CA GLU A 256 -16.08 -9.39 -7.80
C GLU A 256 -15.68 -7.99 -7.32
N HIS A 257 -16.65 -7.12 -7.00
CA HIS A 257 -16.35 -5.82 -6.39
C HIS A 257 -15.69 -5.99 -5.01
N THR A 258 -16.12 -6.97 -4.21
CA THR A 258 -15.56 -7.26 -2.89
C THR A 258 -14.14 -7.79 -2.98
N LEU A 259 -13.86 -8.74 -3.87
CA LEU A 259 -12.54 -9.29 -4.12
C LEU A 259 -11.52 -8.22 -4.55
N ASN A 260 -12.00 -7.18 -5.23
CA ASN A 260 -11.16 -6.07 -5.71
C ASN A 260 -11.22 -4.82 -4.83
N MET A 261 -11.79 -4.91 -3.62
CA MET A 261 -11.96 -3.76 -2.70
C MET A 261 -12.61 -2.53 -3.36
N GLN A 262 -13.51 -2.77 -4.32
CA GLN A 262 -14.24 -1.72 -5.03
C GLN A 262 -15.51 -1.35 -4.27
N SER A 263 -15.91 -0.07 -4.37
CA SER A 263 -17.15 0.36 -3.76
C SER A 263 -18.36 -0.26 -4.48
N VAL A 264 -19.15 -1.04 -3.76
CA VAL A 264 -20.44 -1.55 -4.25
C VAL A 264 -21.41 -0.36 -4.31
N LYS A 265 -21.67 0.14 -5.52
CA LYS A 265 -22.56 1.29 -5.78
C LYS A 265 -23.47 0.98 -6.96
N VAL A 266 -24.76 1.24 -6.80
CA VAL A 266 -25.76 1.10 -7.86
C VAL A 266 -26.04 2.50 -8.43
N THR A 267 -25.84 2.68 -9.73
CA THR A 267 -26.08 3.97 -10.41
C THR A 267 -27.18 3.86 -11.43
N GLU A 268 -28.03 4.88 -11.50
CA GLU A 268 -29.06 5.04 -12.53
C GLU A 268 -28.66 6.11 -13.55
N GLU A 269 -28.96 5.83 -14.82
CA GLU A 269 -28.77 6.80 -15.90
C GLU A 269 -29.97 7.75 -15.93
N THR A 270 -29.71 9.03 -15.63
CA THR A 270 -30.68 10.13 -15.76
C THR A 270 -30.28 11.01 -16.93
N ARG A 271 -31.26 11.55 -17.66
CA ARG A 271 -31.00 12.53 -18.73
C ARG A 271 -30.99 13.94 -18.16
N SER A 272 -29.92 14.69 -18.40
CA SER A 272 -29.90 16.12 -18.16
C SER A 272 -30.87 16.85 -19.10
N TYR A 273 -31.34 18.04 -18.70
CA TYR A 273 -32.09 18.98 -19.56
C TYR A 273 -31.43 19.23 -20.93
N PHE A 274 -30.10 19.05 -21.04
CA PHE A 274 -29.33 19.20 -22.29
C PHE A 274 -29.01 17.88 -23.02
N GLY A 275 -29.70 16.77 -22.69
CA GLY A 275 -29.50 15.48 -23.35
C GLY A 275 -28.20 14.72 -22.98
N LYS A 276 -27.34 15.27 -22.11
CA LYS A 276 -26.17 14.55 -21.58
C LYS A 276 -26.61 13.51 -20.55
N LYS A 277 -26.10 12.27 -20.70
CA LYS A 277 -26.27 11.18 -19.73
C LYS A 277 -25.57 11.55 -18.42
N LYS A 278 -26.31 11.55 -17.31
CA LYS A 278 -25.79 11.76 -15.96
C LYS A 278 -26.10 10.52 -15.13
N TYR A 279 -25.06 9.92 -14.56
CA TYR A 279 -25.23 8.80 -13.62
C TYR A 279 -25.45 9.36 -12.21
N VAL A 280 -26.56 8.97 -11.58
CA VAL A 280 -26.90 9.33 -10.20
C VAL A 280 -26.89 8.05 -9.37
N VAL A 281 -26.36 8.12 -8.14
CA VAL A 281 -26.31 6.95 -7.24
C VAL A 281 -27.70 6.68 -6.70
N ASP A 282 -28.20 5.45 -6.86
CA ASP A 282 -29.38 4.98 -6.15
C ASP A 282 -28.97 4.60 -4.73
N GLU A 283 -29.17 5.52 -3.79
CA GLU A 283 -28.77 5.36 -2.39
C GLU A 283 -29.42 4.13 -1.75
N LYS A 284 -30.70 3.87 -2.04
CA LYS A 284 -31.46 2.78 -1.43
C LYS A 284 -30.98 1.43 -1.96
N ALA A 285 -30.85 1.27 -3.28
CA ALA A 285 -30.32 0.05 -3.86
C ALA A 285 -28.86 -0.20 -3.47
N THR A 286 -28.07 0.88 -3.33
CA THR A 286 -26.69 0.78 -2.87
C THR A 286 -26.60 0.31 -1.41
N MET A 287 -27.46 0.82 -0.51
CA MET A 287 -27.50 0.38 0.89
C MET A 287 -27.80 -1.11 1.01
N LEU A 288 -28.76 -1.63 0.24
CA LEU A 288 -29.02 -3.07 0.17
C LEU A 288 -27.82 -3.86 -0.35
N ALA A 289 -27.21 -3.41 -1.45
CA ALA A 289 -26.07 -4.12 -2.03
C ALA A 289 -24.87 -4.17 -1.06
N LEU A 290 -24.63 -3.12 -0.28
CA LEU A 290 -23.62 -3.09 0.80
C LEU A 290 -23.97 -4.06 1.94
N GLU A 291 -25.25 -4.23 2.27
CA GLU A 291 -25.67 -5.23 3.24
C GLU A 291 -25.45 -6.65 2.73
N LYS A 292 -25.82 -6.93 1.47
CA LYS A 292 -25.54 -8.23 0.84
C LYS A 292 -24.03 -8.50 0.78
N GLN A 293 -23.21 -7.49 0.50
CA GLN A 293 -21.74 -7.57 0.62
C GLN A 293 -21.31 -7.99 2.03
N ARG A 294 -21.82 -7.34 3.09
CA ARG A 294 -21.51 -7.72 4.48
C ARG A 294 -21.92 -9.17 4.77
N LYS A 295 -23.09 -9.60 4.30
CA LYS A 295 -23.57 -10.98 4.44
C LYS A 295 -22.63 -11.98 3.74
N ILE A 296 -22.10 -11.65 2.57
CA ILE A 296 -21.12 -12.48 1.84
C ILE A 296 -19.80 -12.57 2.61
N VAL A 297 -19.27 -11.44 3.10
CA VAL A 297 -18.02 -11.41 3.89
C VAL A 297 -18.17 -12.24 5.17
N SER A 298 -19.25 -12.05 5.93
CA SER A 298 -19.51 -12.87 7.13
C SER A 298 -19.76 -14.35 6.80
N ALA A 299 -20.35 -14.66 5.64
CA ALA A 299 -20.49 -16.05 5.20
C ALA A 299 -19.13 -16.68 4.89
N PHE A 300 -18.19 -15.93 4.32
CA PHE A 300 -16.83 -16.38 4.06
C PHE A 300 -16.04 -16.64 5.35
N GLU A 301 -16.09 -15.70 6.31
CA GLU A 301 -15.45 -15.86 7.62
C GLU A 301 -15.94 -17.12 8.33
N ASN A 302 -17.27 -17.29 8.44
CA ASN A 302 -17.86 -18.49 9.02
C ASN A 302 -17.51 -19.76 8.22
N TRP A 303 -17.46 -19.65 6.90
CA TRP A 303 -17.14 -20.77 6.03
C TRP A 303 -15.71 -21.27 6.26
N ILE A 304 -14.72 -20.38 6.44
CA ILE A 304 -13.34 -20.77 6.76
C ILE A 304 -13.30 -21.61 8.03
N HIS A 305 -13.99 -21.18 9.10
CA HIS A 305 -13.94 -21.83 10.41
C HIS A 305 -14.73 -23.16 10.51
N LYS A 306 -15.53 -23.51 9.51
CA LYS A 306 -16.32 -24.77 9.52
C LYS A 306 -15.50 -26.05 9.30
N SER A 307 -14.25 -25.96 8.84
CA SER A 307 -13.42 -27.13 8.51
C SER A 307 -11.99 -26.94 9.00
N ASP A 308 -11.57 -27.82 9.90
CA ASP A 308 -10.22 -27.79 10.48
C ASP A 308 -9.12 -28.01 9.43
N ASP A 309 -9.38 -28.78 8.36
CA ASP A 309 -8.40 -29.00 7.30
C ASP A 309 -8.13 -27.73 6.49
N ARG A 310 -9.19 -27.01 6.09
CA ARG A 310 -9.07 -25.71 5.39
C ARG A 310 -8.38 -24.68 6.29
N TYR A 311 -8.69 -24.72 7.57
CA TYR A 311 -8.07 -23.86 8.58
C TYR A 311 -6.56 -24.12 8.68
N LYS A 312 -6.12 -25.38 8.79
CA LYS A 312 -4.70 -25.76 8.84
C LYS A 312 -3.95 -25.44 7.55
N GLU A 313 -4.60 -25.63 6.40
CA GLU A 313 -4.03 -25.27 5.09
C GLU A 313 -3.74 -23.77 5.00
N LEU A 314 -4.71 -22.92 5.33
CA LEU A 314 -4.53 -21.47 5.34
C LEU A 314 -3.48 -21.01 6.36
N GLN A 315 -3.42 -21.67 7.52
CA GLN A 315 -2.44 -21.35 8.55
C GLN A 315 -1.04 -21.57 8.05
N LYS A 316 -0.79 -22.73 7.45
CA LYS A 316 0.50 -23.05 6.87
C LYS A 316 0.90 -22.09 5.74
N ILE A 317 -0.03 -21.74 4.86
CA ILE A 317 0.23 -20.78 3.77
C ILE A 317 0.61 -19.40 4.34
N TYR A 318 -0.11 -18.94 5.36
CA TYR A 318 0.16 -17.65 5.98
C TYR A 318 1.49 -17.65 6.74
N GLU A 319 1.75 -18.70 7.52
CA GLU A 319 2.99 -18.84 8.29
C GLU A 319 4.22 -18.91 7.39
N ASP A 320 4.15 -19.71 6.33
CA ASP A 320 5.23 -19.84 5.35
C ASP A 320 5.56 -18.51 4.64
N LYS A 321 4.58 -17.61 4.49
CA LYS A 321 4.74 -16.31 3.81
C LYS A 321 5.11 -15.18 4.76
N PHE A 322 4.43 -15.04 5.89
CA PHE A 322 4.50 -13.84 6.73
C PHE A 322 5.12 -14.08 8.12
N CYS A 323 5.03 -15.30 8.67
CA CYS A 323 5.53 -15.63 10.01
C CYS A 323 6.96 -16.21 9.99
N CYS A 324 7.71 -15.97 8.92
CA CYS A 324 9.04 -16.53 8.70
C CYS A 324 10.15 -15.48 8.64
N ILE A 325 9.80 -14.21 8.88
CA ILE A 325 10.73 -13.08 8.76
C ILE A 325 11.39 -12.81 10.11
N ARG A 326 12.72 -12.92 10.14
CA ARG A 326 13.53 -12.60 11.31
C ARG A 326 14.43 -11.39 11.06
N THR A 327 14.42 -10.43 11.99
CA THR A 327 15.25 -9.23 11.93
C THR A 327 16.72 -9.58 12.20
N ARG A 328 17.62 -9.05 11.36
CA ARG A 328 19.07 -9.10 11.58
C ARG A 328 19.47 -8.19 12.74
N LYS A 329 20.37 -8.67 13.60
CA LYS A 329 21.04 -7.82 14.58
C LYS A 329 22.27 -7.20 13.93
N TYR A 330 22.49 -5.92 14.21
CA TYR A 330 23.64 -5.18 13.69
C TYR A 330 24.49 -4.73 14.86
N ASP A 331 25.74 -5.19 14.88
CA ASP A 331 26.78 -4.69 15.76
C ASP A 331 27.82 -3.95 14.92
N GLY A 332 28.03 -2.68 15.20
CA GLY A 332 29.02 -1.83 14.54
C GLY A 332 30.28 -1.60 15.37
N SER A 333 30.47 -2.34 16.46
CA SER A 333 31.66 -2.25 17.32
C SER A 333 32.98 -2.40 16.55
N PHE A 334 32.99 -3.19 15.47
CA PHE A 334 34.13 -3.42 14.59
C PHE A 334 34.55 -2.21 13.73
N LEU A 335 33.72 -1.17 13.63
CA LEU A 335 33.98 -0.03 12.74
C LEU A 335 35.06 0.89 13.31
N THR A 336 36.17 1.00 12.56
CA THR A 336 37.33 1.85 12.89
C THR A 336 37.21 3.28 12.35
N LEU A 337 36.42 3.48 11.28
CA LEU A 337 36.16 4.79 10.65
C LEU A 337 37.46 5.58 10.35
N PRO A 338 38.35 5.06 9.49
CA PRO A 338 39.62 5.70 9.16
C PRO A 338 39.43 7.12 8.61
N ASN A 339 40.40 8.01 8.86
CA ASN A 339 40.40 9.42 8.45
C ASN A 339 39.29 10.30 9.05
N LYS A 340 38.47 9.77 9.96
CA LYS A 340 37.55 10.54 10.78
C LYS A 340 38.35 11.38 11.78
N SER A 341 37.97 12.64 11.98
CA SER A 341 38.53 13.50 13.03
C SER A 341 38.51 12.81 14.41
N GLU A 342 39.61 12.94 15.16
CA GLU A 342 39.74 12.38 16.52
C GLU A 342 38.77 13.02 17.51
N ASP A 343 38.37 14.27 17.29
CA ASP A 343 37.45 15.02 18.15
C ASP A 343 36.00 14.51 18.12
N ILE A 344 35.65 13.63 17.17
CA ILE A 344 34.29 13.14 16.99
C ILE A 344 34.22 11.66 17.30
N GLU A 345 33.56 11.30 18.40
CA GLU A 345 33.25 9.91 18.72
C GLU A 345 31.77 9.60 18.44
N LEU A 346 31.52 8.50 17.72
CA LEU A 346 30.16 8.02 17.48
C LEU A 346 29.71 7.12 18.62
N TYR A 347 28.48 7.31 19.08
CA TYR A 347 27.85 6.44 20.07
C TYR A 347 27.70 5.00 19.54
N PRO A 348 27.63 3.98 20.43
CA PRO A 348 27.45 2.59 20.01
C PRO A 348 26.24 2.37 19.09
N TYR A 349 25.09 3.01 19.37
CA TYR A 349 23.91 2.88 18.51
C TYR A 349 24.11 3.50 17.12
N GLN A 350 24.93 4.55 17.00
CA GLN A 350 25.26 5.17 15.72
C GLN A 350 26.14 4.25 14.90
N LYS A 351 27.14 3.61 15.53
CA LYS A 351 27.96 2.58 14.87
C LYS A 351 27.09 1.40 14.40
N ASN A 352 26.14 0.94 15.21
CA ASN A 352 25.20 -0.11 14.82
C ASN A 352 24.34 0.30 13.60
N ALA A 353 23.88 1.55 13.55
CA ALA A 353 23.17 2.08 12.40
C ALA A 353 24.04 2.20 11.14
N VAL A 354 25.34 2.54 11.30
CA VAL A 354 26.30 2.51 10.19
C VAL A 354 26.49 1.09 9.67
N ALA A 355 26.71 0.11 10.56
CA ALA A 355 26.81 -1.30 10.18
C ALA A 355 25.55 -1.80 9.47
N ARG A 356 24.36 -1.37 9.93
CA ARG A 356 23.11 -1.67 9.24
C ARG A 356 23.09 -1.16 7.80
N ILE A 357 23.48 0.09 7.57
CA ILE A 357 23.50 0.66 6.21
C ILE A 357 24.51 -0.08 5.33
N LEU A 358 25.64 -0.52 5.88
CA LEU A 358 26.66 -1.28 5.14
C LEU A 358 26.17 -2.66 4.70
N PHE A 359 25.42 -3.35 5.55
CA PHE A 359 25.02 -4.74 5.31
C PHE A 359 23.59 -4.90 4.79
N SER A 360 22.76 -3.87 4.87
CA SER A 360 21.40 -3.88 4.28
C SER A 360 21.44 -3.36 2.85
N PRO A 361 20.58 -3.84 1.94
CA PRO A 361 20.47 -3.27 0.60
C PRO A 361 19.97 -1.81 0.63
N ASN A 362 18.90 -1.57 1.40
CA ASN A 362 18.27 -0.27 1.59
C ASN A 362 17.92 -0.08 3.07
N THR A 363 17.92 1.16 3.55
CA THR A 363 17.67 1.46 4.97
C THR A 363 16.74 2.65 5.17
N LEU A 364 15.79 2.51 6.09
CA LEU A 364 15.05 3.62 6.67
C LEU A 364 15.64 3.94 8.04
N LEU A 365 16.40 5.02 8.13
CA LEU A 365 16.94 5.56 9.37
C LEU A 365 15.85 6.38 10.09
N ALA A 366 15.00 5.67 10.84
CA ALA A 366 13.88 6.22 11.58
C ALA A 366 14.26 6.59 13.03
N HIS A 367 15.35 7.34 13.17
CA HIS A 367 15.80 7.83 14.47
C HIS A 367 15.14 9.16 14.79
N ASP A 368 14.87 9.41 16.07
CA ASP A 368 14.30 10.67 16.56
C ASP A 368 15.15 11.89 16.16
N VAL A 369 14.52 13.08 16.18
CA VAL A 369 15.21 14.34 15.91
C VAL A 369 16.30 14.54 16.97
N GLY A 370 17.53 14.80 16.51
CA GLY A 370 18.68 14.98 17.41
C GLY A 370 19.54 13.74 17.64
N ALA A 371 19.14 12.54 17.20
CA ALA A 371 19.90 11.30 17.35
C ALA A 371 21.25 11.22 16.57
N GLY A 372 21.63 12.29 15.84
CA GLY A 372 22.86 12.31 15.05
C GLY A 372 22.76 11.62 13.69
N LYS A 373 21.57 11.57 13.07
CA LYS A 373 21.33 11.00 11.73
C LYS A 373 22.33 11.47 10.65
N THR A 374 22.72 12.75 10.70
CA THR A 374 23.69 13.33 9.77
C THR A 374 25.04 12.63 9.84
N TYR A 375 25.61 12.44 11.03
CA TYR A 375 26.90 11.75 11.19
C TYR A 375 26.83 10.27 10.79
N ILE A 376 25.70 9.61 11.06
CA ILE A 376 25.47 8.23 10.59
C ILE A 376 25.55 8.17 9.06
N MET A 377 24.85 9.05 8.35
CA MET A 377 24.85 9.06 6.88
C MET A 377 26.21 9.42 6.28
N ILE A 378 26.95 10.35 6.90
CA ILE A 378 28.31 10.73 6.47
C ILE A 378 29.26 9.53 6.63
N ALA A 379 29.32 8.94 7.83
CA ALA A 379 30.15 7.77 8.11
C ALA A 379 29.82 6.60 7.16
N SER A 380 28.53 6.30 6.98
CA SER A 380 28.10 5.23 6.08
C SER A 380 28.52 5.45 4.64
N GLY A 381 28.41 6.67 4.10
CA GLY A 381 28.82 6.91 2.71
C GLY A 381 30.33 6.76 2.52
N MET A 382 31.14 7.26 3.46
CA MET A 382 32.60 7.11 3.42
C MET A 382 33.01 5.64 3.51
N GLU A 383 32.43 4.87 4.43
CA GLU A 383 32.70 3.43 4.56
C GLU A 383 32.23 2.64 3.35
N LEU A 384 31.05 2.94 2.79
CA LEU A 384 30.57 2.31 1.56
C LEU A 384 31.53 2.55 0.39
N LYS A 385 32.10 3.77 0.28
CA LYS A 385 33.09 4.09 -0.77
C LYS A 385 34.41 3.37 -0.52
N ARG A 386 34.90 3.37 0.74
CA ARG A 386 36.15 2.69 1.14
C ARG A 386 36.10 1.18 0.87
N MET A 387 34.99 0.52 1.20
CA MET A 387 34.79 -0.91 0.97
C MET A 387 34.50 -1.26 -0.50
N GLY A 388 34.47 -0.29 -1.42
CA GLY A 388 34.15 -0.51 -2.83
C GLY A 388 32.68 -0.85 -3.11
N ILE A 389 31.81 -0.75 -2.11
CA ILE A 389 30.37 -1.02 -2.23
C ILE A 389 29.65 0.12 -2.99
N SER A 390 30.09 1.35 -2.75
CA SER A 390 29.58 2.55 -3.42
C SER A 390 30.68 3.22 -4.26
N LYS A 391 30.29 3.80 -5.39
CA LYS A 391 31.19 4.52 -6.30
C LYS A 391 31.00 6.03 -6.13
N LYS A 392 29.75 6.50 -6.18
CA LYS A 392 29.39 7.92 -5.99
C LYS A 392 28.19 8.05 -5.07
N ASN A 393 28.41 8.76 -3.98
CA ASN A 393 27.40 9.05 -2.96
C ASN A 393 26.77 10.43 -3.18
N MET A 394 25.44 10.49 -3.25
CA MET A 394 24.68 11.75 -3.28
C MET A 394 23.80 11.90 -2.05
N TYR A 395 23.85 13.08 -1.42
CA TYR A 395 23.10 13.46 -0.23
C TYR A 395 22.07 14.53 -0.60
N VAL A 396 20.79 14.16 -0.62
CA VAL A 396 19.67 15.06 -0.89
C VAL A 396 19.15 15.61 0.42
N VAL A 397 19.29 16.93 0.60
CA VAL A 397 19.00 17.58 1.88
C VAL A 397 18.02 18.75 1.72
N PRO A 398 17.21 19.08 2.75
CA PRO A 398 16.41 20.31 2.77
C PRO A 398 17.27 21.55 2.52
N ASN A 399 16.71 22.52 1.79
CA ASN A 399 17.46 23.69 1.32
C ASN A 399 18.14 24.44 2.47
N ASN A 400 17.43 24.61 3.58
CA ASN A 400 17.85 25.40 4.74
C ASN A 400 18.96 24.78 5.59
N ILE A 401 19.43 23.56 5.28
CA ILE A 401 20.49 22.87 6.06
C ILE A 401 21.68 22.44 5.22
N ILE A 402 21.77 22.84 3.95
CA ILE A 402 22.88 22.47 3.06
C ILE A 402 24.23 22.86 3.63
N GLU A 403 24.37 24.10 4.10
CA GLU A 403 25.64 24.59 4.64
C GLU A 403 25.98 23.89 5.98
N GLN A 404 24.97 23.60 6.80
CA GLN A 404 25.17 22.81 8.04
C GLN A 404 25.71 21.41 7.73
N TRP A 405 25.18 20.78 6.66
CA TRP A 405 25.66 19.49 6.18
C TRP A 405 27.10 19.56 5.66
N ASN A 406 27.44 20.61 4.90
CA ASN A 406 28.80 20.82 4.38
C ASN A 406 29.81 20.99 5.54
N ILE A 407 29.45 21.80 6.54
CA ILE A 407 30.27 21.98 7.76
C ILE A 407 30.41 20.65 8.50
N ALA A 408 29.32 19.92 8.74
CA ALA A 408 29.36 18.64 9.45
C ALA A 408 30.25 17.62 8.72
N PHE A 409 30.18 17.56 7.39
CA PHE A 409 31.03 16.68 6.58
C PHE A 409 32.51 17.03 6.72
N LYS A 410 32.85 18.32 6.56
CA LYS A 410 34.24 18.80 6.69
C LYS A 410 34.78 18.71 8.12
N THR A 411 33.93 18.81 9.13
CA THR A 411 34.32 18.61 10.53
C THR A 411 34.65 17.14 10.78
N MET A 412 33.84 16.23 10.24
CA MET A 412 34.04 14.79 10.43
C MET A 412 35.17 14.22 9.58
N TYR A 413 35.31 14.66 8.33
CA TYR A 413 36.33 14.23 7.38
C TYR A 413 36.98 15.45 6.68
N PRO A 414 37.97 16.11 7.32
CA PRO A 414 38.56 17.35 6.82
C PRO A 414 39.16 17.25 5.41
N HIS A 415 39.77 16.11 5.10
CA HIS A 415 40.47 15.85 3.84
C HIS A 415 39.57 15.35 2.69
N SER A 416 38.26 15.16 2.93
CA SER A 416 37.33 14.64 1.91
C SER A 416 37.06 15.63 0.77
N ASN A 417 36.95 15.15 -0.46
CA ASN A 417 36.55 15.94 -1.62
C ASN A 417 35.01 16.02 -1.74
N VAL A 418 34.41 17.07 -1.17
CA VAL A 418 32.96 17.24 -1.09
C VAL A 418 32.47 18.34 -2.03
N LEU A 419 31.52 18.00 -2.91
CA LEU A 419 30.83 18.95 -3.76
C LEU A 419 29.51 19.40 -3.12
N CYS A 420 29.36 20.69 -2.82
CA CYS A 420 28.15 21.26 -2.22
C CYS A 420 27.37 22.14 -3.21
N ILE A 421 26.13 21.76 -3.50
CA ILE A 421 25.25 22.37 -4.52
C ILE A 421 24.03 23.02 -3.86
N SER A 422 24.11 24.34 -3.69
CA SER A 422 23.02 25.19 -3.21
C SER A 422 22.21 25.80 -4.36
N PRO A 423 20.96 26.26 -4.12
CA PRO A 423 20.12 26.84 -5.17
C PRO A 423 20.76 27.98 -5.96
N ASN A 424 21.58 28.81 -5.29
CA ASN A 424 22.30 29.92 -5.91
C ASN A 424 23.36 29.48 -6.92
N LYS A 425 23.94 28.29 -6.74
CA LYS A 425 24.95 27.69 -7.63
C LYS A 425 24.32 26.89 -8.78
N PHE A 426 23.02 26.58 -8.71
CA PHE A 426 22.30 25.70 -9.66
C PHE A 426 21.30 26.44 -10.56
N THR A 427 21.68 27.60 -11.07
CA THR A 427 20.86 28.41 -12.00
C THR A 427 20.77 27.76 -13.39
N PRO A 428 19.74 28.06 -14.22
CA PRO A 428 19.59 27.46 -15.55
C PRO A 428 20.84 27.55 -16.44
N LYS A 429 21.59 28.66 -16.37
CA LYS A 429 22.84 28.87 -17.14
C LYS A 429 24.02 28.00 -16.66
N LYS A 430 24.10 27.72 -15.35
CA LYS A 430 25.22 26.97 -14.73
C LYS A 430 24.92 25.48 -14.56
N ARG A 431 23.64 25.10 -14.66
CA ARG A 431 23.15 23.76 -14.36
C ARG A 431 23.93 22.66 -15.08
N GLN A 432 24.10 22.78 -16.39
CA GLN A 432 24.75 21.73 -17.20
C GLN A 432 26.22 21.56 -16.82
N ALA A 433 26.97 22.64 -16.68
CA ALA A 433 28.36 22.58 -16.23
C ALA A 433 28.52 21.91 -14.85
N VAL A 434 27.57 22.12 -13.93
CA VAL A 434 27.57 21.44 -12.62
C VAL A 434 27.31 19.94 -12.78
N LEU A 435 26.38 19.54 -13.65
CA LEU A 435 26.07 18.12 -13.89
C LEU A 435 27.19 17.40 -14.63
N GLU A 436 27.83 18.05 -15.61
CA GLU A 436 29.05 17.56 -16.28
C GLU A 436 30.19 17.37 -15.27
N SER A 437 30.40 18.34 -14.37
CA SER A 437 31.37 18.21 -13.28
C SER A 437 31.10 17.00 -12.39
N ILE A 438 29.84 16.73 -12.02
CA ILE A 438 29.47 15.55 -11.23
C ILE A 438 29.79 14.25 -11.98
N ARG A 439 29.49 14.20 -13.28
CA ARG A 439 29.74 13.01 -14.11
C ARG A 439 31.23 12.74 -14.26
N ASP A 440 32.00 13.77 -14.58
CA ASP A 440 33.39 13.63 -15.05
C ASP A 440 34.43 13.56 -13.91
N ASN A 441 34.09 14.07 -12.70
CA ASN A 441 34.99 14.02 -11.54
C ASN A 441 34.59 12.93 -10.54
N ASP A 442 35.56 12.48 -9.74
CA ASP A 442 35.32 11.62 -8.58
C ASP A 442 35.29 12.47 -7.29
N TYR A 443 34.10 12.52 -6.68
CA TYR A 443 33.87 13.19 -5.40
C TYR A 443 33.63 12.14 -4.33
N ASP A 444 34.07 12.39 -3.11
CA ASP A 444 33.77 11.52 -1.97
C ASP A 444 32.30 11.65 -1.56
N ALA A 445 31.75 12.85 -1.68
CA ALA A 445 30.35 13.14 -1.45
C ALA A 445 29.83 14.30 -2.29
N ILE A 446 28.57 14.18 -2.73
CA ILE A 446 27.84 15.24 -3.42
C ILE A 446 26.63 15.63 -2.58
N ILE A 447 26.66 16.82 -1.97
CA ILE A 447 25.55 17.36 -1.18
C ILE A 447 24.71 18.28 -2.07
N ILE A 448 23.43 17.99 -2.22
CA ILE A 448 22.53 18.73 -3.11
C ILE A 448 21.23 19.16 -2.42
N ALA A 449 20.81 20.40 -2.68
CA ALA A 449 19.50 20.89 -2.28
C ALA A 449 18.36 20.04 -2.86
N SER A 450 17.35 19.71 -2.06
CA SER A 450 16.16 19.00 -2.52
C SER A 450 15.48 19.68 -3.72
N SER A 451 15.45 21.02 -3.77
CA SER A 451 14.92 21.75 -4.92
C SER A 451 15.77 21.63 -6.17
N CYS A 452 17.09 21.55 -6.03
CA CYS A 452 18.01 21.37 -7.16
C CYS A 452 17.93 19.93 -7.69
N PHE A 453 17.87 18.95 -6.79
CA PHE A 453 17.70 17.55 -7.13
C PHE A 453 16.44 17.32 -7.99
N SER A 454 15.31 17.93 -7.64
CA SER A 454 14.07 17.85 -8.42
C SER A 454 14.15 18.52 -9.81
N MET A 455 15.17 19.32 -10.08
CA MET A 455 15.40 19.94 -11.40
C MET A 455 16.27 19.09 -12.33
N ILE A 456 16.81 17.96 -11.86
CA ILE A 456 17.60 17.03 -12.67
C ILE A 456 16.64 15.99 -13.27
N PRO A 457 16.38 15.97 -14.58
CA PRO A 457 15.48 15.00 -15.18
C PRO A 457 16.15 13.63 -15.33
N MET A 458 15.34 12.58 -15.40
CA MET A 458 15.75 11.28 -15.95
C MET A 458 15.82 11.35 -17.48
N SER A 459 16.69 10.55 -18.11
CA SER A 459 16.68 10.41 -19.56
C SER A 459 15.37 9.79 -20.05
N LEU A 460 14.92 10.24 -21.23
CA LEU A 460 13.75 9.66 -21.88
C LEU A 460 13.98 8.18 -22.25
N LYS A 461 15.23 7.78 -22.52
CA LYS A 461 15.62 6.39 -22.77
C LYS A 461 15.38 5.49 -21.56
N PHE A 462 15.78 5.93 -20.37
CA PHE A 462 15.50 5.18 -19.14
C PHE A 462 13.98 5.01 -18.93
N ILE A 463 13.20 6.06 -19.17
CA ILE A 463 11.74 6.00 -19.05
C ILE A 463 11.16 5.03 -20.11
N GLU A 464 11.65 5.06 -21.35
CA GLU A 464 11.26 4.13 -22.40
C GLU A 464 11.54 2.66 -21.99
N GLU A 465 12.75 2.37 -21.53
CA GLU A 465 13.16 1.05 -21.05
C GLU A 465 12.32 0.58 -19.86
N ASP A 466 12.06 1.46 -18.90
CA ASP A 466 11.24 1.17 -17.73
C ASP A 466 9.81 0.76 -18.11
N TYR A 467 9.19 1.56 -18.99
CA TYR A 467 7.85 1.26 -19.50
C TYR A 467 7.84 -0.02 -20.35
N GLY A 468 8.91 -0.27 -21.12
CA GLY A 468 9.13 -1.51 -21.85
C GLY A 468 9.19 -2.73 -20.92
N LYS A 469 9.99 -2.67 -19.86
CA LYS A 469 10.09 -3.73 -18.82
C LYS A 469 8.74 -3.98 -18.16
N GLN A 470 8.00 -2.93 -17.78
CA GLN A 470 6.66 -3.08 -17.22
C GLN A 470 5.71 -3.77 -18.20
N LEU A 471 5.76 -3.40 -19.48
CA LEU A 471 4.94 -4.02 -20.52
C LEU A 471 5.31 -5.49 -20.74
N ASP A 472 6.60 -5.83 -20.70
CA ASP A 472 7.07 -7.20 -20.87
C ASP A 472 6.77 -8.08 -19.67
N ASN A 473 6.86 -7.54 -18.45
CA ASN A 473 6.42 -8.24 -17.23
C ASN A 473 4.92 -8.54 -17.30
N LEU A 474 4.10 -7.58 -17.76
CA LEU A 474 2.68 -7.82 -18.02
C LEU A 474 2.46 -8.86 -19.13
N LYS A 475 3.25 -8.88 -20.21
CA LYS A 475 3.13 -9.93 -21.24
C LYS A 475 3.50 -11.31 -20.70
N LYS A 476 4.51 -11.41 -19.82
CA LYS A 476 4.91 -12.67 -19.19
C LYS A 476 3.82 -13.21 -18.26
N SER A 477 3.19 -12.37 -17.44
CA SER A 477 2.06 -12.79 -16.59
C SER A 477 0.84 -13.25 -17.40
N VAL A 478 0.71 -12.76 -18.64
CA VAL A 478 -0.34 -13.12 -19.59
C VAL A 478 -0.12 -14.49 -20.25
N GLN A 479 1.11 -15.00 -20.34
CA GLN A 479 1.37 -16.32 -20.93
C GLN A 479 1.01 -17.47 -19.97
N SER A 480 1.04 -17.21 -18.66
CA SER A 480 0.72 -18.20 -17.62
C SER A 480 -0.74 -18.20 -17.17
N SER A 481 -1.52 -17.17 -17.52
CA SER A 481 -2.87 -16.95 -16.98
C SER A 481 -3.83 -16.36 -18.01
N ASN A 482 -5.12 -16.52 -17.73
CA ASN A 482 -6.18 -16.13 -18.62
C ASN A 482 -6.47 -14.62 -18.43
N LEU A 483 -6.00 -13.72 -19.32
CA LEU A 483 -6.07 -12.24 -19.17
C LEU A 483 -7.34 -11.68 -18.50
N THR A 484 -7.16 -10.76 -17.55
CA THR A 484 -8.23 -9.86 -17.09
C THR A 484 -8.41 -8.66 -18.02
N ARG A 485 -9.61 -8.05 -18.04
CA ARG A 485 -9.89 -6.85 -18.85
C ARG A 485 -9.02 -5.65 -18.43
N LYS A 486 -8.68 -5.55 -17.15
CA LYS A 486 -7.87 -4.44 -16.60
C LYS A 486 -6.41 -4.51 -17.06
N VAL A 487 -5.81 -5.71 -17.07
CA VAL A 487 -4.46 -5.90 -17.60
C VAL A 487 -4.39 -5.47 -19.06
N LYS A 488 -5.38 -5.82 -19.89
CA LYS A 488 -5.47 -5.36 -21.29
C LYS A 488 -5.49 -3.84 -21.40
N ASN A 489 -6.35 -3.17 -20.65
CA ASN A 489 -6.43 -1.71 -20.65
C ASN A 489 -5.12 -1.05 -20.21
N ARG A 490 -4.46 -1.62 -19.19
CA ARG A 490 -3.16 -1.11 -18.70
C ARG A 490 -2.07 -1.29 -19.76
N MET A 491 -2.01 -2.44 -20.43
CA MET A 491 -1.10 -2.67 -21.55
C MET A 491 -1.33 -1.69 -22.69
N GLU A 492 -2.58 -1.40 -23.06
CA GLU A 492 -2.90 -0.39 -24.08
C GLU A 492 -2.48 1.02 -23.65
N SER A 493 -2.73 1.39 -22.39
CA SER A 493 -2.30 2.68 -21.84
C SER A 493 -0.78 2.81 -21.85
N LEU A 494 -0.06 1.79 -21.41
CA LEU A 494 1.41 1.77 -21.42
C LEU A 494 1.95 1.86 -22.84
N LYS A 495 1.36 1.14 -23.81
CA LYS A 495 1.73 1.25 -25.23
C LYS A 495 1.57 2.68 -25.77
N LYS A 496 0.48 3.36 -25.42
CA LYS A 496 0.25 4.77 -25.82
C LYS A 496 1.27 5.71 -25.18
N GLU A 497 1.59 5.53 -23.89
CA GLU A 497 2.64 6.32 -23.23
C GLU A 497 4.02 6.05 -23.84
N LEU A 498 4.35 4.79 -24.14
CA LEU A 498 5.58 4.40 -24.83
C LEU A 498 5.70 5.08 -26.19
N GLN A 499 4.66 5.04 -27.02
CA GLN A 499 4.64 5.73 -28.32
C GLN A 499 4.87 7.23 -28.17
N LYS A 500 4.26 7.86 -27.16
CA LYS A 500 4.45 9.28 -26.88
C LYS A 500 5.91 9.59 -26.51
N ILE A 501 6.49 8.79 -25.62
CA ILE A 501 7.89 8.95 -25.19
C ILE A 501 8.85 8.75 -26.38
N GLN A 502 8.59 7.76 -27.23
CA GLN A 502 9.37 7.51 -28.45
C GLN A 502 9.35 8.70 -29.41
N LEU A 503 8.17 9.33 -29.61
CA LEU A 503 8.07 10.56 -30.38
C LEU A 503 8.82 11.73 -29.70
N ASP A 504 8.71 11.86 -28.37
CA ASP A 504 9.43 12.88 -27.62
C ASP A 504 10.95 12.71 -27.72
N ILE A 505 11.47 11.47 -27.76
CA ILE A 505 12.89 11.17 -28.01
C ILE A 505 13.33 11.65 -29.39
N LEU A 506 12.51 11.39 -30.42
CA LEU A 506 12.81 11.80 -31.80
C LEU A 506 12.82 13.33 -31.96
N HIS A 507 11.91 14.04 -31.29
CA HIS A 507 11.77 15.49 -31.41
C HIS A 507 12.68 16.29 -30.46
N ASN A 508 12.93 15.77 -29.24
CA ASN A 508 13.59 16.51 -28.15
C ASN A 508 14.83 15.77 -27.59
N GLY A 509 15.46 14.89 -28.38
CA GLY A 509 16.56 14.01 -27.96
C GLY A 509 17.86 14.67 -27.48
N GLY A 510 17.89 15.99 -27.31
CA GLY A 510 19.03 16.79 -26.85
C GLY A 510 18.83 17.42 -25.47
N LEU A 511 18.42 16.65 -24.47
CA LEU A 511 18.61 17.09 -23.08
C LEU A 511 20.11 16.97 -22.77
N GLY A 512 20.68 17.98 -22.09
CA GLY A 512 22.03 17.87 -21.53
C GLY A 512 22.12 16.75 -20.48
N VAL A 513 23.17 16.73 -19.67
CA VAL A 513 23.43 15.64 -18.71
C VAL A 513 22.19 15.36 -17.84
N THR A 514 21.75 14.10 -17.83
CA THR A 514 20.60 13.61 -17.05
C THR A 514 21.04 12.81 -15.83
N PHE A 515 20.12 12.53 -14.90
CA PHE A 515 20.45 11.87 -13.63
C PHE A 515 21.11 10.49 -13.82
N ASP A 516 20.59 9.68 -14.75
CA ASP A 516 21.08 8.34 -15.09
C ASP A 516 22.51 8.33 -15.66
N GLN A 517 23.00 9.48 -16.11
CA GLN A 517 24.36 9.64 -16.63
C GLN A 517 25.36 10.09 -15.56
N LEU A 518 24.90 10.47 -14.35
CA LEU A 518 25.78 10.99 -13.30
C LEU A 518 26.62 9.89 -12.61
N GLY A 519 26.25 8.62 -12.79
CA GLY A 519 26.92 7.49 -12.15
C GLY A 519 26.68 7.39 -10.65
N ILE A 520 25.60 7.99 -10.13
CA ILE A 520 25.22 7.90 -8.72
C ILE A 520 24.67 6.50 -8.44
N ASN A 521 25.30 5.76 -7.53
CA ASN A 521 24.84 4.43 -7.12
C ASN A 521 24.43 4.34 -5.65
N THR A 522 24.64 5.39 -4.86
CA THR A 522 24.10 5.49 -3.50
C THR A 522 23.46 6.86 -3.25
N LEU A 523 22.22 6.85 -2.77
CA LEU A 523 21.39 8.02 -2.50
C LEU A 523 21.00 8.06 -1.02
N PHE A 524 21.44 9.10 -0.33
CA PHE A 524 21.01 9.45 1.02
C PHE A 524 19.97 10.57 0.92
N VAL A 525 18.80 10.39 1.52
CA VAL A 525 17.72 11.38 1.50
C VAL A 525 17.34 11.75 2.92
N ASP A 526 17.65 12.99 3.30
CA ASP A 526 17.25 13.56 4.58
C ASP A 526 15.82 14.13 4.52
N GLU A 527 15.12 14.08 5.64
CA GLU A 527 13.68 14.39 5.77
C GLU A 527 12.82 13.72 4.68
N ALA A 528 13.02 12.41 4.50
CA ALA A 528 12.39 11.61 3.45
C ALA A 528 10.85 11.59 3.48
N HIS A 529 10.23 11.95 4.62
CA HIS A 529 8.77 12.10 4.75
C HIS A 529 8.18 13.12 3.75
N ASN A 530 9.00 14.02 3.19
CA ASN A 530 8.61 14.94 2.13
C ASN A 530 8.32 14.28 0.77
N PHE A 531 8.66 12.99 0.61
CA PHE A 531 8.48 12.23 -0.64
C PHE A 531 7.41 11.13 -0.54
N LYS A 532 6.49 11.21 0.42
CA LYS A 532 5.45 10.20 0.67
C LYS A 532 4.28 10.17 -0.34
N ASN A 533 4.13 11.15 -1.22
CA ASN A 533 2.98 11.26 -2.13
C ASN A 533 3.30 10.68 -3.52
N VAL A 534 3.75 9.42 -3.57
CA VAL A 534 4.07 8.72 -4.83
C VAL A 534 2.78 8.31 -5.54
N PRO A 535 2.64 8.53 -6.85
CA PRO A 535 1.50 7.99 -7.60
C PRO A 535 1.48 6.45 -7.58
N PHE A 536 0.30 5.87 -7.43
CA PHE A 536 0.12 4.42 -7.53
C PHE A 536 -1.27 4.09 -8.10
N ASP A 537 -1.35 2.94 -8.76
CA ASP A 537 -2.61 2.41 -9.25
C ASP A 537 -3.38 1.78 -8.08
N THR A 538 -4.66 2.12 -7.96
CA THR A 538 -5.59 1.52 -6.98
C THR A 538 -6.97 1.39 -7.61
N GLN A 539 -7.64 0.31 -7.25
CA GLN A 539 -9.01 0.02 -7.66
C GLN A 539 -10.03 0.63 -6.70
N THR A 540 -9.60 0.93 -5.47
CA THR A 540 -10.45 1.53 -4.45
C THR A 540 -10.51 3.04 -4.65
N ASN A 541 -11.58 3.49 -5.32
CA ASN A 541 -11.82 4.91 -5.51
C ASN A 541 -12.38 5.58 -4.24
N GLY A 542 -11.87 6.77 -3.94
CA GLY A 542 -12.47 7.66 -2.94
C GLY A 542 -12.25 7.25 -1.48
N ILE A 543 -11.13 6.58 -1.17
CA ILE A 543 -10.70 6.45 0.23
C ILE A 543 -10.30 7.83 0.73
N TYR A 544 -10.94 8.29 1.80
CA TYR A 544 -10.62 9.57 2.40
C TYR A 544 -9.21 9.54 3.01
N GLY A 545 -8.41 10.59 2.80
CA GLY A 545 -7.04 10.69 3.32
C GLY A 545 -5.96 10.07 2.45
N ILE A 546 -6.30 9.45 1.32
CA ILE A 546 -5.33 8.88 0.37
C ILE A 546 -5.39 9.62 -0.97
N ASN A 547 -4.22 9.97 -1.51
CA ASN A 547 -4.09 10.62 -2.80
C ASN A 547 -3.34 9.73 -3.81
N ALA A 548 -4.08 8.91 -4.55
CA ALA A 548 -3.53 7.99 -5.56
C ALA A 548 -2.88 8.71 -6.76
N ILE A 549 -3.31 9.93 -7.09
CA ILE A 549 -2.72 10.75 -8.16
C ILE A 549 -1.25 11.09 -7.82
N GLY A 550 -0.96 11.21 -6.53
CA GLY A 550 0.37 11.55 -6.04
C GLY A 550 0.84 12.94 -6.46
N SER A 551 2.16 13.14 -6.48
CA SER A 551 2.80 14.38 -6.90
C SER A 551 3.95 14.10 -7.88
N GLN A 552 4.16 15.01 -8.83
CA GLN A 552 5.23 14.88 -9.82
C GLN A 552 6.62 14.80 -9.17
N LYS A 553 6.84 15.54 -8.08
CA LYS A 553 8.08 15.51 -7.28
C LYS A 553 8.38 14.10 -6.74
N CYS A 554 7.37 13.41 -6.22
CA CYS A 554 7.56 12.05 -5.67
C CYS A 554 7.70 11.00 -6.78
N LYS A 555 7.03 11.19 -7.93
CA LYS A 555 7.21 10.35 -9.13
C LYS A 555 8.66 10.42 -9.63
N ASP A 556 9.22 11.64 -9.72
CA ASP A 556 10.61 11.85 -10.10
C ASP A 556 11.60 11.18 -9.12
N MET A 557 11.40 11.36 -7.81
CA MET A 557 12.19 10.66 -6.78
C MET A 557 12.09 9.15 -6.91
N PHE A 558 10.89 8.61 -7.16
CA PHE A 558 10.68 7.17 -7.34
C PHE A 558 11.45 6.60 -8.55
N ASN A 559 11.44 7.31 -9.68
CA ASN A 559 12.21 6.89 -10.86
C ASN A 559 13.71 6.89 -10.60
N LYS A 560 14.23 7.89 -9.87
CA LYS A 560 15.66 7.97 -9.50
C LYS A 560 16.06 6.87 -8.53
N VAL A 561 15.24 6.60 -7.52
CA VAL A 561 15.45 5.48 -6.59
C VAL A 561 15.47 4.16 -7.34
N LYS A 562 14.50 3.94 -8.24
CA LYS A 562 14.46 2.74 -9.08
C LYS A 562 15.72 2.58 -9.92
N HIS A 563 16.18 3.64 -10.57
CA HIS A 563 17.43 3.62 -11.35
C HIS A 563 18.65 3.25 -10.49
N VAL A 564 18.80 3.87 -9.32
CA VAL A 564 19.89 3.56 -8.38
C VAL A 564 19.85 2.09 -7.96
N GLN A 565 18.67 1.58 -7.62
CA GLN A 565 18.50 0.17 -7.22
C GLN A 565 18.78 -0.80 -8.36
N GLU A 566 18.27 -0.54 -9.58
CA GLU A 566 18.50 -1.41 -10.74
C GLU A 566 19.99 -1.48 -11.14
N THR A 567 20.72 -0.38 -10.99
CA THR A 567 22.15 -0.30 -11.30
C THR A 567 23.06 -0.82 -10.18
N ASN A 568 22.50 -1.09 -9.00
CA ASN A 568 23.24 -1.48 -7.79
C ASN A 568 22.62 -2.72 -7.10
N ASN A 569 22.18 -3.73 -7.87
CA ASN A 569 21.66 -5.02 -7.38
C ASN A 569 20.56 -4.89 -6.31
N GLY A 570 19.64 -3.94 -6.48
CA GLY A 570 18.54 -3.66 -5.54
C GLY A 570 18.92 -2.80 -4.33
N ARG A 571 20.17 -2.34 -4.24
CA ARG A 571 20.72 -1.56 -3.13
C ARG A 571 20.84 -0.07 -3.46
N GLY A 572 21.13 0.72 -2.44
CA GLY A 572 21.77 2.03 -2.61
C GLY A 572 20.90 3.18 -2.15
N VAL A 573 19.82 2.92 -1.41
CA VAL A 573 18.92 3.98 -0.94
C VAL A 573 18.83 3.99 0.59
N VAL A 574 19.15 5.14 1.18
CA VAL A 574 19.05 5.40 2.61
C VAL A 574 18.13 6.59 2.82
N PHE A 575 16.96 6.34 3.43
CA PHE A 575 16.01 7.39 3.80
C PHE A 575 16.15 7.70 5.28
N ALA A 576 16.32 8.96 5.63
CA ALA A 576 16.38 9.42 7.01
C ALA A 576 15.17 10.30 7.33
N THR A 577 14.46 9.97 8.42
CA THR A 577 13.33 10.79 8.91
C THR A 577 12.99 10.39 10.34
N GLY A 578 12.80 11.37 11.23
CA GLY A 578 12.30 11.07 12.58
C GLY A 578 10.81 10.73 12.62
N THR A 579 10.10 10.90 11.50
CA THR A 579 8.65 10.75 11.42
C THR A 579 8.29 10.01 10.13
N PRO A 580 8.55 8.70 10.03
CA PRO A 580 8.29 7.93 8.81
C PRO A 580 6.79 7.79 8.51
N VAL A 581 5.96 7.78 9.56
CA VAL A 581 4.50 7.88 9.46
C VAL A 581 4.09 9.29 9.85
N THR A 582 3.35 9.96 8.97
CA THR A 582 2.97 11.36 9.20
C THR A 582 1.50 11.52 9.59
N ASN A 583 0.59 10.73 9.00
CA ASN A 583 -0.85 10.86 9.26
C ASN A 583 -1.60 9.51 9.33
N SER A 584 -1.31 8.56 8.43
CA SER A 584 -1.96 7.24 8.39
C SER A 584 -0.92 6.16 8.15
N LEU A 585 -1.20 4.93 8.60
CA LEU A 585 -0.33 3.78 8.36
C LEU A 585 -0.19 3.41 6.88
N SER A 586 -1.07 3.91 6.01
CA SER A 586 -0.87 3.81 4.56
C SER A 586 0.40 4.53 4.06
N ASP A 587 0.95 5.49 4.84
CA ASP A 587 2.26 6.10 4.55
C ASP A 587 3.38 5.02 4.52
N LEU A 588 3.24 3.94 5.29
CA LEU A 588 4.23 2.84 5.33
C LEU A 588 4.34 2.12 4.01
N TYR A 589 3.23 1.90 3.30
CA TYR A 589 3.24 1.26 1.99
C TYR A 589 4.17 2.01 1.02
N ILE A 590 4.18 3.35 1.06
CA ILE A 590 5.03 4.16 0.19
C ILE A 590 6.51 3.98 0.54
N ILE A 591 6.85 3.96 1.83
CA ILE A 591 8.21 3.71 2.28
C ILE A 591 8.67 2.30 1.90
N GLN A 592 7.82 1.29 2.07
CA GLN A 592 8.09 -0.08 1.63
C GLN A 592 8.21 -0.15 0.10
N LYS A 593 7.41 0.59 -0.65
CA LYS A 593 7.51 0.67 -2.12
C LYS A 593 8.85 1.26 -2.56
N TYR A 594 9.41 2.22 -1.82
CA TYR A 594 10.73 2.78 -2.09
C TYR A 594 11.88 1.81 -1.74
N LEU A 595 11.80 1.11 -0.61
CA LEU A 595 12.95 0.44 0.00
C LEU A 595 12.86 -1.10 0.01
N GLN A 596 11.67 -1.66 -0.23
CA GLN A 596 11.32 -3.08 -0.12
C GLN A 596 10.47 -3.59 -1.30
N SER A 597 10.55 -2.96 -2.48
CA SER A 597 9.77 -3.36 -3.66
C SER A 597 9.86 -4.87 -3.94
N GLY A 598 11.07 -5.43 -3.96
CA GLY A 598 11.28 -6.87 -4.17
C GLY A 598 10.66 -7.77 -3.09
N VAL A 599 10.64 -7.34 -1.82
CA VAL A 599 9.99 -8.11 -0.73
C VAL A 599 8.46 -8.06 -0.86
N LEU A 600 7.91 -6.91 -1.27
CA LEU A 600 6.48 -6.81 -1.51
C LEU A 600 6.05 -7.66 -2.71
N GLU A 601 6.88 -7.73 -3.75
CA GLU A 601 6.67 -8.60 -4.92
C GLU A 601 6.70 -10.09 -4.53
N SER A 602 7.69 -10.53 -3.76
CA SER A 602 7.79 -11.94 -3.33
C SER A 602 6.64 -12.38 -2.42
N LEU A 603 6.03 -11.43 -1.70
CA LEU A 603 4.88 -11.67 -0.82
C LEU A 603 3.52 -11.51 -1.52
N ASN A 604 3.50 -11.17 -2.82
CA ASN A 604 2.30 -10.82 -3.60
C ASN A 604 1.47 -9.68 -2.98
N ILE A 605 2.13 -8.69 -2.38
CA ILE A 605 1.52 -7.47 -1.79
C ILE A 605 2.12 -6.18 -2.37
N ALA A 606 2.71 -6.25 -3.57
CA ALA A 606 3.32 -5.11 -4.26
C ALA A 606 2.31 -4.05 -4.70
N SER A 607 1.06 -4.43 -4.99
CA SER A 607 0.00 -3.47 -5.28
C SER A 607 -0.61 -2.91 -4.00
N PHE A 608 -1.08 -1.67 -4.05
CA PHE A 608 -1.66 -1.00 -2.89
C PHE A 608 -2.91 -1.72 -2.38
N ASP A 609 -3.74 -2.20 -3.30
CA ASP A 609 -4.98 -2.90 -2.96
C ASP A 609 -4.69 -4.25 -2.28
N ALA A 610 -3.67 -4.98 -2.75
CA ALA A 610 -3.21 -6.22 -2.14
C ALA A 610 -2.63 -5.99 -0.73
N TRP A 611 -1.85 -4.91 -0.56
CA TRP A 611 -1.33 -4.48 0.74
C TRP A 611 -2.46 -4.13 1.72
N ILE A 612 -3.46 -3.35 1.27
CA ILE A 612 -4.64 -3.02 2.07
C ILE A 612 -5.40 -4.28 2.46
N ALA A 613 -5.68 -5.17 1.51
CA ALA A 613 -6.44 -6.38 1.78
C ALA A 613 -5.80 -7.26 2.87
N ASN A 614 -4.47 -7.20 3.01
CA ASN A 614 -3.74 -7.95 4.03
C ASN A 614 -3.69 -7.28 5.41
N TYR A 615 -3.65 -5.94 5.46
CA TYR A 615 -3.36 -5.19 6.70
C TYR A 615 -4.47 -4.23 7.15
N ALA A 616 -5.48 -3.94 6.33
CA ALA A 616 -6.47 -2.90 6.63
C ALA A 616 -7.89 -3.32 6.26
N GLU A 617 -8.84 -2.89 7.09
CA GLU A 617 -10.27 -3.06 6.89
C GLU A 617 -10.88 -1.72 6.43
N LEU A 618 -11.53 -1.74 5.27
CA LEU A 618 -12.24 -0.59 4.73
C LEU A 618 -13.68 -0.57 5.24
N ALA A 619 -14.09 0.52 5.89
CA ALA A 619 -15.48 0.78 6.22
C ALA A 619 -16.07 1.82 5.28
N SER A 620 -17.13 1.41 4.58
CA SER A 620 -18.03 2.31 3.86
C SER A 620 -19.08 2.82 4.86
N ASN A 621 -18.86 4.02 5.39
CA ASN A 621 -19.81 4.66 6.28
C ASN A 621 -20.73 5.56 5.49
N VAL A 622 -22.02 5.49 5.81
CA VAL A 622 -23.01 6.41 5.30
C VAL A 622 -22.91 7.67 6.14
N GLU A 623 -22.28 8.71 5.59
CA GLU A 623 -22.27 10.02 6.22
C GLU A 623 -23.42 10.82 5.61
N ILE A 624 -24.17 11.53 6.45
CA ILE A 624 -25.10 12.54 5.95
C ILE A 624 -24.23 13.59 5.29
N ASP A 625 -24.39 13.81 3.98
CA ASP A 625 -23.63 14.84 3.31
C ASP A 625 -23.94 16.19 3.99
N VAL A 626 -23.04 17.14 3.81
CA VAL A 626 -23.17 18.52 4.29
C VAL A 626 -24.53 19.13 3.88
N ASP A 627 -25.14 18.54 2.85
CA ASP A 627 -26.39 18.82 2.17
C ASP A 627 -27.70 18.23 2.77
N ALA A 628 -27.63 17.43 3.83
CA ALA A 628 -28.74 16.82 4.61
C ALA A 628 -29.90 16.10 3.91
N LYS A 629 -29.91 16.00 2.58
CA LYS A 629 -30.90 15.21 1.83
C LYS A 629 -30.32 13.97 1.16
N GLU A 630 -29.03 14.01 0.85
CA GLU A 630 -28.32 12.93 0.16
C GLU A 630 -27.32 12.28 1.11
N PHE A 631 -27.32 10.96 1.13
CA PHE A 631 -26.37 10.17 1.87
C PHE A 631 -25.08 10.03 1.07
N ARG A 632 -23.98 10.53 1.62
CA ARG A 632 -22.66 10.34 1.01
C ARG A 632 -22.00 9.10 1.59
N LEU A 633 -21.76 8.12 0.72
CA LEU A 633 -20.89 6.99 1.05
C LEU A 633 -19.43 7.45 1.09
N VAL A 634 -18.86 7.43 2.29
CA VAL A 634 -17.45 7.75 2.53
C VAL A 634 -16.72 6.47 2.94
N ASN A 635 -15.63 6.17 2.24
CA ASN A 635 -14.78 5.04 2.54
C ASN A 635 -13.61 5.52 3.41
N ARG A 636 -13.41 4.89 4.57
CA ARG A 636 -12.29 5.16 5.48
C ARG A 636 -11.67 3.85 5.95
N PHE A 637 -10.41 3.87 6.34
CA PHE A 637 -9.86 2.75 7.11
C PHE A 637 -10.53 2.73 8.49
N SER A 638 -11.04 1.57 8.88
CA SER A 638 -11.67 1.37 10.19
C SER A 638 -10.70 0.74 11.17
N LYS A 639 -9.90 -0.22 10.71
CA LYS A 639 -8.96 -0.99 11.50
C LYS A 639 -7.76 -1.42 10.67
N PHE A 640 -6.64 -1.59 11.35
CA PHE A 640 -5.50 -2.32 10.84
C PHE A 640 -5.35 -3.65 11.59
N HIS A 641 -4.99 -4.69 10.85
CA HIS A 641 -4.84 -6.08 11.29
C HIS A 641 -3.46 -6.61 10.92
N ASN A 642 -3.09 -7.78 11.46
CA ASN A 642 -1.83 -8.46 11.17
C ASN A 642 -0.59 -7.56 11.41
N LEU A 643 -0.68 -6.70 12.43
CA LEU A 643 0.35 -5.69 12.75
C LEU A 643 1.74 -6.27 13.08
N PRO A 644 1.87 -7.41 13.79
CA PRO A 644 3.18 -8.02 14.03
C PRO A 644 3.91 -8.35 12.74
N GLU A 645 3.22 -8.93 11.75
CA GLU A 645 3.81 -9.29 10.45
C GLU A 645 4.22 -8.04 9.66
N LEU A 646 3.37 -7.01 9.64
CA LEU A 646 3.72 -5.72 9.03
C LEU A 646 4.98 -5.13 9.67
N THR A 647 5.07 -5.20 11.00
CA THR A 647 6.20 -4.66 11.77
C THR A 647 7.47 -5.47 11.52
N SER A 648 7.38 -6.79 11.45
CA SER A 648 8.51 -7.67 11.11
C SER A 648 9.05 -7.37 9.71
N ILE A 649 8.18 -7.21 8.70
CA ILE A 649 8.60 -6.83 7.34
C ILE A 649 9.27 -5.45 7.38
N LEU A 650 8.64 -4.46 8.01
CA LEU A 650 9.20 -3.11 8.11
C LEU A 650 10.57 -3.11 8.81
N SER A 651 10.75 -3.95 9.84
CA SER A 651 12.00 -4.04 10.61
C SER A 651 13.20 -4.49 9.78
N LEU A 652 13.01 -5.12 8.61
CA LEU A 652 14.11 -5.50 7.72
C LEU A 652 14.84 -4.26 7.18
N ILE A 653 14.11 -3.19 6.88
CA ILE A 653 14.71 -1.93 6.39
C ILE A 653 14.82 -0.85 7.46
N ALA A 654 13.95 -0.86 8.46
CA ALA A 654 13.77 0.27 9.35
C ALA A 654 14.57 0.13 10.64
N ASP A 655 15.37 1.14 10.92
CA ASP A 655 16.13 1.30 12.15
C ASP A 655 15.49 2.34 13.04
N PHE A 656 15.00 1.90 14.19
CA PHE A 656 14.27 2.74 15.12
C PHE A 656 15.12 2.97 16.36
N HIS A 657 15.43 4.23 16.63
CA HIS A 657 16.16 4.61 17.82
C HIS A 657 15.50 5.81 18.49
N PRO A 658 14.87 5.62 19.67
CA PRO A 658 14.35 6.72 20.46
C PRO A 658 15.48 7.42 21.22
N VAL A 659 15.48 8.75 21.20
CA VAL A 659 16.58 9.56 21.79
C VAL A 659 16.68 9.43 23.33
N SER A 660 15.63 8.94 24.00
CA SER A 660 15.59 8.75 25.46
C SER A 660 16.63 7.76 26.03
N SER A 661 17.34 7.02 25.18
CA SER A 661 18.23 5.92 25.59
C SER A 661 19.67 6.35 25.90
N GLY A 662 20.03 7.63 25.66
CA GLY A 662 21.43 8.08 25.52
C GLY A 662 22.03 9.00 26.59
N GLY A 663 21.45 9.13 27.79
CA GLY A 663 22.08 9.78 28.97
C GLY A 663 22.41 11.29 28.92
N CYS A 664 22.61 11.90 27.75
CA CYS A 664 23.02 13.31 27.55
C CYS A 664 21.86 14.26 27.20
N MET A 665 20.67 13.97 27.71
CA MET A 665 19.45 14.72 27.39
C MET A 665 18.97 15.51 28.61
N PRO A 666 18.40 16.71 28.41
CA PRO A 666 17.77 17.42 29.51
C PRO A 666 16.60 16.59 30.06
N LYS A 667 16.42 16.61 31.39
CA LYS A 667 15.28 15.95 32.05
C LYS A 667 13.99 16.60 31.60
N PHE A 668 13.02 15.76 31.25
CA PHE A 668 11.67 16.17 30.90
C PHE A 668 10.70 15.69 31.98
N GLY A 669 10.24 16.61 32.84
CA GLY A 669 9.28 16.33 33.92
C GLY A 669 7.84 16.10 33.45
N GLY A 670 7.59 16.02 32.14
CA GLY A 670 6.25 15.91 31.55
C GLY A 670 5.69 17.25 31.07
N TYR A 671 4.50 17.21 30.46
CA TYR A 671 3.84 18.39 29.92
C TYR A 671 3.21 19.23 31.02
N THR A 672 3.37 20.55 30.92
CA THR A 672 2.61 21.50 31.76
C THR A 672 1.42 22.06 30.98
N ASP A 673 0.22 21.64 31.35
CA ASP A 673 -1.03 22.06 30.71
C ASP A 673 -1.50 23.41 31.28
N CYS A 674 -1.29 24.47 30.50
CA CYS A 674 -1.76 25.82 30.79
C CYS A 674 -3.23 25.95 30.37
N LYS A 675 -4.14 25.59 31.28
CA LYS A 675 -5.59 25.63 31.03
C LYS A 675 -6.14 27.06 31.11
N THR A 676 -6.88 27.45 30.09
CA THR A 676 -7.62 28.71 30.02
C THR A 676 -9.12 28.46 30.11
N GLN A 677 -9.81 29.19 30.99
CA GLN A 677 -11.26 29.11 31.08
C GLN A 677 -11.93 29.73 29.85
N SER A 678 -12.99 29.08 29.36
CA SER A 678 -13.78 29.60 28.25
C SER A 678 -14.49 30.90 28.63
N THR A 679 -14.17 31.98 27.91
CA THR A 679 -14.76 33.31 28.12
C THR A 679 -16.20 33.33 27.60
N ASN A 680 -17.02 34.29 28.07
CA ASN A 680 -18.41 34.39 27.60
C ASN A 680 -18.49 34.65 26.08
N GLY A 681 -17.52 35.38 25.52
CA GLY A 681 -17.38 35.58 24.08
C GLY A 681 -17.13 34.27 23.32
N ILE A 682 -16.18 33.45 23.78
CA ILE A 682 -15.89 32.13 23.19
C ILE A 682 -17.10 31.20 23.30
N LYS A 683 -17.78 31.16 24.46
CA LYS A 683 -19.01 30.37 24.64
C LYS A 683 -20.11 30.81 23.66
N SER A 684 -20.26 32.11 23.43
CA SER A 684 -21.20 32.65 22.44
C SER A 684 -20.81 32.25 21.01
N TYR A 685 -19.53 32.35 20.67
CA TYR A 685 -19.03 31.96 19.34
C TYR A 685 -19.17 30.45 19.09
N ILE A 686 -18.95 29.61 20.08
CA ILE A 686 -19.22 28.16 19.99
C ILE A 686 -20.72 27.92 19.72
N LYS A 687 -21.64 28.69 20.31
CA LYS A 687 -23.07 28.63 19.97
C LYS A 687 -23.34 29.07 18.52
N ASP A 688 -22.63 30.07 18.01
CA ASP A 688 -22.72 30.46 16.61
C ASP A 688 -22.17 29.39 15.66
N ILE A 689 -21.04 28.76 15.99
CA ILE A 689 -20.53 27.57 15.29
C ILE A 689 -21.60 26.48 15.21
N ARG A 690 -22.34 26.21 16.31
CA ARG A 690 -23.46 25.25 16.28
C ARG A 690 -24.53 25.68 15.27
N ARG A 691 -24.89 26.96 15.23
CA ARG A 691 -25.86 27.50 14.27
C ARG A 691 -25.34 27.39 12.83
N ARG A 692 -24.07 27.69 12.58
CA ARG A 692 -23.42 27.53 11.27
C ARG A 692 -23.46 26.08 10.82
N ILE A 693 -23.13 25.15 11.70
CA ILE A 693 -23.19 23.71 11.44
C ILE A 693 -24.61 23.28 11.05
N GLU A 694 -25.64 23.69 11.80
CA GLU A 694 -27.02 23.35 11.45
C GLU A 694 -27.50 24.04 10.17
N ARG A 695 -27.04 25.27 9.87
CA ARG A 695 -27.34 25.98 8.60
C ARG A 695 -26.68 25.34 7.38
N ILE A 696 -25.43 24.92 7.55
CA ILE A 696 -24.67 24.14 6.57
C ILE A 696 -25.47 22.87 6.29
N ARG A 697 -25.80 22.12 7.35
CA ARG A 697 -26.64 20.92 7.29
C ARG A 697 -27.97 21.21 6.56
N SER A 698 -28.69 22.26 6.92
CA SER A 698 -29.99 22.58 6.33
C SER A 698 -29.93 23.23 4.93
N ARG A 699 -28.76 23.30 4.27
CA ARG A 699 -28.54 23.97 2.97
C ARG A 699 -28.96 25.46 2.95
N CYS A 700 -28.96 26.11 4.10
CA CYS A 700 -29.19 27.56 4.15
C CYS A 700 -27.95 28.36 3.71
N VAL A 701 -26.82 27.70 3.41
CA VAL A 701 -25.53 28.29 3.02
C VAL A 701 -24.82 27.37 2.01
N SER A 702 -24.14 27.92 1.01
CA SER A 702 -23.35 27.16 0.04
C SER A 702 -22.02 26.68 0.64
N ALA A 703 -21.53 25.50 0.21
CA ALA A 703 -20.22 24.95 0.62
C ALA A 703 -19.02 25.86 0.26
N LYS A 704 -19.18 26.76 -0.70
CA LYS A 704 -18.18 27.79 -1.03
C LYS A 704 -18.13 28.90 0.02
N ASP A 705 -19.28 29.24 0.61
CA ASP A 705 -19.40 30.31 1.60
C ASP A 705 -19.05 29.80 3.00
N ASP A 706 -19.54 28.61 3.36
CA ASP A 706 -19.23 27.95 4.62
C ASP A 706 -19.24 26.42 4.50
N ASN A 707 -18.28 25.75 5.13
CA ASN A 707 -18.14 24.29 5.11
C ASN A 707 -17.49 23.77 6.38
N MET A 708 -17.51 22.45 6.59
CA MET A 708 -16.99 21.82 7.80
C MET A 708 -15.49 22.09 8.06
N LEU A 709 -14.68 22.24 6.99
CA LEU A 709 -13.26 22.59 7.14
C LEU A 709 -13.10 24.03 7.66
N LYS A 710 -13.86 24.97 7.10
CA LYS A 710 -13.86 26.37 7.53
C LYS A 710 -14.35 26.50 8.97
N VAL A 711 -15.44 25.82 9.33
CA VAL A 711 -15.96 25.78 10.71
C VAL A 711 -14.91 25.24 11.69
N THR A 712 -14.23 24.15 11.34
CA THR A 712 -13.18 23.56 12.19
C THR A 712 -11.98 24.52 12.33
N ALA A 713 -11.56 25.15 11.23
CA ALA A 713 -10.48 26.14 11.25
C ALA A 713 -10.84 27.38 12.08
N ASP A 714 -12.06 27.89 11.95
CA ASP A 714 -12.57 29.03 12.72
C ASP A 714 -12.71 28.69 14.21
N GLY A 715 -13.21 27.49 14.53
CA GLY A 715 -13.28 27.00 15.92
C GLY A 715 -11.92 26.93 16.59
N ARG A 716 -10.88 26.49 15.86
CA ARG A 716 -9.49 26.50 16.35
C ARG A 716 -8.92 27.91 16.50
N LYS A 717 -9.20 28.82 15.56
CA LYS A 717 -8.78 30.23 15.67
C LYS A 717 -9.44 30.91 16.87
N ALA A 718 -10.74 30.68 17.09
CA ALA A 718 -11.47 31.23 18.22
C ALA A 718 -10.96 30.68 19.57
N ALA A 719 -10.53 29.41 19.60
CA ALA A 719 -9.87 28.83 20.78
C ALA A 719 -8.50 29.47 21.08
N LEU A 720 -7.80 29.98 20.06
CA LEU A 720 -6.56 30.74 20.22
C LEU A 720 -6.84 32.18 20.70
N ASP A 721 -7.62 32.94 19.94
CA ASP A 721 -8.10 34.28 20.31
C ASP A 721 -9.34 34.64 19.47
N LEU A 722 -10.40 35.14 20.10
CA LEU A 722 -11.65 35.48 19.44
C LEU A 722 -11.47 36.56 18.36
N ARG A 723 -10.48 37.45 18.50
CA ARG A 723 -10.17 38.51 17.53
C ARG A 723 -9.69 37.99 16.18
N LEU A 724 -9.29 36.71 16.09
CA LEU A 724 -8.91 36.07 14.84
C LEU A 724 -10.10 35.74 13.93
N VAL A 725 -11.29 35.64 14.50
CA VAL A 725 -12.54 35.37 13.79
C VAL A 725 -13.50 36.56 13.83
N ASP A 726 -13.42 37.39 14.87
CA ASP A 726 -14.19 38.62 15.03
C ASP A 726 -13.26 39.79 15.40
N PRO A 727 -12.82 40.60 14.42
CA PRO A 727 -11.93 41.75 14.67
C PRO A 727 -12.49 42.79 15.65
N THR A 728 -13.80 42.80 15.90
CA THR A 728 -14.45 43.75 16.83
C THR A 728 -14.45 43.25 18.27
N ALA A 729 -14.06 42.01 18.51
CA ALA A 729 -13.98 41.43 19.84
C ALA A 729 -12.97 42.21 20.73
N LYS A 730 -13.34 42.43 21.99
CA LYS A 730 -12.46 43.07 22.97
C LYS A 730 -11.34 42.12 23.37
N PHE A 731 -10.17 42.68 23.69
CA PHE A 731 -9.08 41.93 24.30
C PHE A 731 -9.54 41.32 25.64
N ASP A 732 -9.27 40.04 25.83
CA ASP A 732 -9.53 39.34 27.08
C ASP A 732 -8.19 38.89 27.71
N PRO A 733 -7.83 39.38 28.91
CA PRO A 733 -6.62 38.96 29.61
C PRO A 733 -6.56 37.46 29.95
N LYS A 734 -7.70 36.76 29.90
CA LYS A 734 -7.79 35.31 30.08
C LYS A 734 -7.62 34.53 28.78
N CYS A 735 -7.41 35.20 27.64
CA CYS A 735 -7.18 34.51 26.37
C CYS A 735 -5.86 33.74 26.39
N LYS A 736 -5.74 32.78 25.46
CA LYS A 736 -4.60 31.88 25.39
C LYS A 736 -3.28 32.61 25.13
N ILE A 737 -3.31 33.63 24.27
CA ILE A 737 -2.14 34.46 23.95
C ILE A 737 -1.63 35.19 25.20
N ALA A 738 -2.53 35.75 26.02
CA ALA A 738 -2.16 36.44 27.25
C ALA A 738 -1.59 35.50 28.31
N GLN A 739 -2.17 34.32 28.50
CA GLN A 739 -1.59 33.31 29.39
C GLN A 739 -0.23 32.83 28.91
N CYS A 740 -0.05 32.70 27.59
CA CYS A 740 1.25 32.40 27.02
C CYS A 740 2.27 33.51 27.28
N ALA A 741 1.90 34.77 27.08
CA ALA A 741 2.75 35.92 27.39
C ALA A 741 3.20 35.92 28.86
N ASN A 742 2.26 35.73 29.78
CA ASN A 742 2.56 35.67 31.23
C ASN A 742 3.53 34.54 31.55
N LYS A 743 3.31 33.34 30.99
CA LYS A 743 4.17 32.19 31.29
C LYS A 743 5.56 32.31 30.66
N VAL A 744 5.63 32.84 29.44
CA VAL A 744 6.91 33.16 28.78
C VAL A 744 7.69 34.21 29.58
N ALA A 745 7.02 35.25 30.07
CA ALA A 745 7.63 36.26 30.92
C ALA A 745 8.10 35.69 32.28
N GLU A 746 7.28 34.83 32.91
CA GLU A 746 7.65 34.12 34.14
C GLU A 746 8.95 33.31 33.95
N VAL A 747 9.02 32.50 32.88
CA VAL A 747 10.21 31.71 32.54
C VAL A 747 11.39 32.62 32.18
N TYR A 748 11.14 33.71 31.44
CA TYR A 748 12.17 34.69 31.07
C TYR A 748 12.84 35.29 32.31
N HIS A 749 12.06 35.80 33.27
CA HIS A 749 12.60 36.42 34.47
C HIS A 749 13.26 35.39 35.40
N LYS A 750 12.68 34.20 35.53
CA LYS A 750 13.23 33.13 36.37
C LYS A 750 14.59 32.62 35.88
N TYR A 751 14.77 32.52 34.57
CA TYR A 751 15.99 31.99 33.95
C TYR A 751 16.80 33.07 33.22
N TYR A 752 16.63 34.34 33.63
CA TYR A 752 17.32 35.47 33.01
C TYR A 752 18.84 35.37 33.19
N ASP A 753 19.28 35.06 34.41
CA ASP A 753 20.70 35.04 34.80
C ASP A 753 21.50 33.96 34.08
N ILE A 754 20.87 32.81 33.78
CA ILE A 754 21.50 31.71 33.04
C ILE A 754 21.41 31.88 31.51
N GLY A 755 20.87 32.99 31.02
CA GLY A 755 20.74 33.22 29.58
C GLY A 755 19.64 32.39 28.92
N GLY A 756 18.64 31.90 29.68
CA GLY A 756 17.62 30.97 29.17
C GLY A 756 16.84 31.55 27.98
N THR A 757 16.66 30.73 26.94
CA THR A 757 15.92 31.06 25.72
C THR A 757 14.68 30.19 25.56
N GLN A 758 13.71 30.66 24.76
CA GLN A 758 12.37 30.08 24.65
C GLN A 758 11.90 30.06 23.19
N LEU A 759 11.20 28.99 22.80
CA LEU A 759 10.51 28.90 21.51
C LEU A 759 8.99 28.92 21.70
N VAL A 760 8.31 29.72 20.88
CA VAL A 760 6.84 29.73 20.83
C VAL A 760 6.36 29.28 19.45
N PHE A 761 5.64 28.17 19.41
CA PHE A 761 5.05 27.62 18.19
C PHE A 761 3.61 28.08 18.01
N CYS A 762 3.32 28.68 16.84
CA CYS A 762 1.96 29.03 16.43
C CYS A 762 1.79 28.89 14.91
N ASP A 763 0.94 27.96 14.47
CA ASP A 763 0.65 27.70 13.05
C ASP A 763 -0.60 28.43 12.54
N SER A 764 -1.58 28.64 13.41
CA SER A 764 -2.94 29.06 13.04
C SER A 764 -3.06 30.57 12.77
N SER A 765 -2.05 31.37 13.09
CA SER A 765 -2.08 32.83 13.03
C SER A 765 -0.69 33.44 12.76
N THR A 766 -0.12 33.12 11.60
CA THR A 766 1.18 33.67 11.18
C THR A 766 1.11 35.19 10.92
N PRO A 767 2.23 35.92 11.02
CA PRO A 767 2.31 37.36 10.77
C PRO A 767 1.63 37.80 9.47
N LYS A 768 0.76 38.81 9.57
CA LYS A 768 0.03 39.44 8.46
C LYS A 768 -0.43 40.83 8.89
N PRO A 769 -0.79 41.74 7.96
CA PRO A 769 -1.21 43.11 8.31
C PRO A 769 -2.46 43.22 9.20
N SER A 770 -3.30 42.17 9.23
CA SER A 770 -4.45 42.09 10.13
C SER A 770 -4.06 41.47 11.47
N PHE A 771 -4.95 41.56 12.47
CA PHE A 771 -4.71 40.94 13.79
C PHE A 771 -4.17 39.51 13.66
N ASN A 772 -3.05 39.27 14.34
CA ASN A 772 -2.36 37.99 14.35
C ASN A 772 -1.77 37.73 15.75
N ALA A 773 -1.47 36.46 16.04
CA ALA A 773 -1.07 36.06 17.38
C ALA A 773 0.37 36.46 17.71
N TYR A 774 1.23 36.66 16.70
CA TYR A 774 2.64 36.95 16.88
C TYR A 774 2.82 38.38 17.39
N ASP A 775 2.23 39.35 16.69
CA ASP A 775 2.30 40.76 17.06
C ASP A 775 1.61 41.04 18.39
N GLU A 776 0.49 40.39 18.67
CA GLU A 776 -0.17 40.51 19.96
C GLU A 776 0.66 39.90 21.09
N LEU A 777 1.27 38.73 20.88
CA LEU A 777 2.16 38.12 21.86
C LEU A 777 3.36 39.04 22.13
N LYS A 778 3.99 39.59 21.09
CA LYS A 778 5.10 40.54 21.22
C LYS A 778 4.69 41.78 22.03
N ARG A 779 3.56 42.41 21.68
CA ARG A 779 3.02 43.57 22.40
C ARG A 779 2.79 43.27 23.90
N LEU A 780 2.29 42.08 24.22
CA LEU A 780 2.05 41.66 25.61
C LEU A 780 3.36 41.38 26.36
N LEU A 781 4.34 40.77 25.71
CA LEU A 781 5.67 40.54 26.29
C LEU A 781 6.41 41.86 26.58
N GLU A 782 6.31 42.85 25.68
CA GLU A 782 6.84 44.20 25.90
C GLU A 782 6.16 44.90 27.08
N ALA A 783 4.83 44.77 27.19
CA ALA A 783 4.08 45.29 28.32
C ALA A 783 4.45 44.62 29.66
N LEU A 784 4.96 43.38 29.62
CA LEU A 784 5.47 42.64 30.78
C LEU A 784 6.95 42.95 31.08
N GLY A 785 7.57 43.90 30.37
CA GLY A 785 8.93 44.36 30.64
C GLY A 785 10.03 43.66 29.85
N ILE A 786 9.71 42.86 28.83
CA ILE A 786 10.71 42.21 27.98
C ILE A 786 11.12 43.16 26.84
N PRO A 787 12.42 43.43 26.63
CA PRO A 787 12.86 44.30 25.55
C PRO A 787 12.49 43.76 24.16
N SER A 788 11.97 44.63 23.28
CA SER A 788 11.67 44.25 21.88
C SER A 788 12.88 43.68 21.14
N SER A 789 14.11 44.05 21.52
CA SER A 789 15.34 43.57 20.89
C SER A 789 15.62 42.09 21.17
N GLU A 790 15.03 41.52 22.23
CA GLU A 790 15.22 40.11 22.62
C GLU A 790 14.11 39.19 22.09
N ILE A 791 13.12 39.75 21.38
CA ILE A 791 11.99 39.04 20.77
C ILE A 791 12.14 39.07 19.25
N ALA A 792 12.10 37.91 18.61
CA ALA A 792 12.21 37.83 17.15
C ALA A 792 11.23 36.85 16.52
N TYR A 793 10.91 37.09 15.25
CA TYR A 793 10.12 36.20 14.43
C TYR A 793 11.02 35.45 13.44
N VAL A 794 10.82 34.15 13.32
CA VAL A 794 11.54 33.38 12.29
C VAL A 794 11.15 33.78 10.86
N HIS A 795 9.99 34.42 10.68
CA HIS A 795 9.47 34.81 9.36
C HIS A 795 10.16 36.06 8.79
N ASP A 796 10.74 36.89 9.65
CA ASP A 796 11.49 38.09 9.23
C ASP A 796 12.82 37.70 8.58
N ALA A 797 13.38 36.55 8.97
CA ALA A 797 14.57 35.97 8.37
C ALA A 797 14.21 35.19 7.08
N THR A 798 14.14 35.93 5.96
CA THR A 798 13.74 35.39 4.65
C THR A 798 14.89 34.68 3.92
N THR A 799 16.14 35.07 4.18
CA THR A 799 17.34 34.48 3.58
C THR A 799 18.07 33.54 4.55
N GLU A 800 18.83 32.59 4.03
CA GLU A 800 19.63 31.65 4.87
C GLU A 800 20.62 32.38 5.77
N ILE A 801 21.30 33.41 5.25
CA ILE A 801 22.25 34.25 6.01
C ILE A 801 21.54 34.94 7.19
N GLN A 802 20.35 35.50 6.96
CA GLN A 802 19.56 36.13 8.03
C GLN A 802 19.11 35.10 9.07
N ARG A 803 18.73 33.89 8.64
CA ARG A 803 18.31 32.81 9.54
C ARG A 803 19.45 32.32 10.41
N GLU A 804 20.63 32.15 9.83
CA GLU A 804 21.82 31.75 10.56
C GLU A 804 22.22 32.81 11.60
N LYS A 805 22.20 34.10 11.22
CA LYS A 805 22.42 35.21 12.15
C LYS A 805 21.42 35.21 13.30
N LEU A 806 20.14 34.98 13.00
CA LEU A 806 19.06 34.86 14.00
C LEU A 806 19.31 33.69 14.97
N PHE A 807 19.68 32.52 14.45
CA PHE A 807 19.96 31.34 15.28
C PHE A 807 21.22 31.49 16.11
N ASN A 808 22.30 32.08 15.56
CA ASN A 808 23.49 32.48 16.33
C ASN A 808 23.12 33.42 17.48
N SER A 809 22.31 34.44 17.19
CA SER A 809 21.86 35.41 18.21
C SER A 809 21.05 34.75 19.33
N MET A 810 20.32 33.68 19.02
CA MET A 810 19.58 32.91 20.01
C MET A 810 20.52 32.03 20.85
N ARG A 811 21.51 31.36 20.24
CA ARG A 811 22.55 30.60 20.98
C ARG A 811 23.36 31.47 21.94
N GLU A 812 23.62 32.71 21.55
CA GLU A 812 24.32 33.72 22.36
C GLU A 812 23.40 34.43 23.38
N SER A 813 22.12 34.06 23.48
CA SER A 813 21.09 34.71 24.32
C SER A 813 20.84 36.20 24.03
N LYS A 814 21.29 36.73 22.89
CA LYS A 814 20.93 38.09 22.42
C LYS A 814 19.45 38.16 22.06
N ILE A 815 18.91 37.06 21.53
CA ILE A 815 17.48 36.86 21.34
C ILE A 815 17.07 35.75 22.29
N ARG A 816 16.12 36.05 23.18
CA ARG A 816 15.66 35.10 24.20
C ARG A 816 14.33 34.46 23.85
N ILE A 817 13.53 35.08 22.99
CA ILE A 817 12.22 34.56 22.60
C ILE A 817 12.13 34.53 21.08
N LEU A 818 11.95 33.34 20.52
CA LEU A 818 11.78 33.14 19.09
C LEU A 818 10.42 32.54 18.79
N ILE A 819 9.61 33.24 17.98
CA ILE A 819 8.25 32.86 17.62
C ILE A 819 8.23 32.38 16.17
N GLY A 820 7.56 31.25 15.90
CA GLY A 820 7.50 30.69 14.56
C GLY A 820 6.54 29.53 14.38
N SER A 821 6.29 29.18 13.11
CA SER A 821 5.47 28.03 12.74
C SER A 821 6.28 26.74 12.71
N THR A 822 5.60 25.60 12.78
CA THR A 822 6.20 24.26 12.69
C THR A 822 7.03 24.11 11.43
N PHE A 823 6.58 24.62 10.28
CA PHE A 823 7.35 24.49 9.03
C PHE A 823 8.64 25.31 9.02
N LYS A 824 8.71 26.45 9.74
CA LYS A 824 9.88 27.33 9.72
C LYS A 824 10.85 27.03 10.87
N LEU A 825 10.36 26.64 12.05
CA LEU A 825 11.16 26.28 13.23
C LEU A 825 11.34 24.77 13.43
N GLY A 826 10.41 23.96 12.93
CA GLY A 826 10.37 22.51 13.14
C GLY A 826 11.30 21.72 12.23
N ILE A 827 12.01 22.33 11.26
CA ILE A 827 12.95 21.63 10.36
C ILE A 827 14.30 22.36 10.33
N GLY A 828 15.39 21.65 10.64
CA GLY A 828 16.76 22.14 10.39
C GLY A 828 17.24 23.30 11.26
N VAL A 829 16.63 23.51 12.43
CA VAL A 829 16.98 24.58 13.36
C VAL A 829 17.74 24.00 14.56
N ASN A 830 18.97 24.47 14.77
CA ASN A 830 19.84 24.11 15.90
C ASN A 830 19.99 25.33 16.82
N VAL A 831 19.13 25.43 17.83
CA VAL A 831 19.08 26.55 18.80
C VAL A 831 18.93 26.05 20.24
N GLN A 832 19.34 24.80 20.47
CA GLN A 832 19.07 24.06 21.71
C GLN A 832 19.93 24.49 22.90
N ASP A 833 21.09 25.11 22.67
CA ASP A 833 22.16 25.28 23.66
C ASP A 833 21.67 25.87 24.99
N ARG A 834 20.81 26.90 24.94
CA ARG A 834 20.24 27.57 26.13
C ARG A 834 18.72 27.50 26.18
N LEU A 835 18.11 26.61 25.40
CA LEU A 835 16.67 26.52 25.26
C LEU A 835 16.05 25.86 26.49
N ILE A 836 15.39 26.66 27.34
CA ILE A 836 14.80 26.20 28.61
C ILE A 836 13.32 25.80 28.45
N ALA A 837 12.61 26.40 27.50
CA ALA A 837 11.18 26.14 27.32
C ALA A 837 10.68 26.15 25.87
N ILE A 838 9.74 25.24 25.58
CA ILE A 838 8.90 25.27 24.39
C ILE A 838 7.45 25.56 24.78
N HIS A 839 6.80 26.45 24.03
CA HIS A 839 5.40 26.82 24.19
C HIS A 839 4.60 26.43 22.95
N HIS A 840 3.72 25.44 23.09
CA HIS A 840 2.74 25.07 22.07
C HIS A 840 1.48 25.93 22.23
N LEU A 841 1.53 27.14 21.66
CA LEU A 841 0.41 28.07 21.70
C LEU A 841 -0.80 27.53 20.93
N ASP A 842 -0.54 26.74 19.88
CA ASP A 842 -1.57 25.96 19.19
C ASP A 842 -1.13 24.53 18.89
N ILE A 843 -2.12 23.70 18.54
CA ILE A 843 -1.96 22.27 18.30
C ILE A 843 -1.66 22.07 16.81
N PRO A 844 -0.58 21.39 16.42
CA PRO A 844 -0.36 21.07 15.02
C PRO A 844 -1.40 20.04 14.52
N TRP A 845 -1.50 19.89 13.21
CA TRP A 845 -2.46 18.95 12.62
C TRP A 845 -1.99 17.50 12.70
N ARG A 846 -0.67 17.26 12.68
CA ARG A 846 -0.09 15.91 12.56
C ARG A 846 0.73 15.54 13.79
N PRO A 847 0.74 14.27 14.21
CA PRO A 847 1.65 13.79 15.26
C PRO A 847 3.13 14.05 14.94
N ALA A 848 3.51 13.90 13.67
CA ALA A 848 4.88 14.15 13.20
C ALA A 848 5.36 15.58 13.50
N ASP A 849 4.48 16.56 13.31
CA ASP A 849 4.78 17.97 13.56
C ASP A 849 5.09 18.20 15.05
N MET A 850 4.41 17.48 15.96
CA MET A 850 4.68 17.55 17.40
C MET A 850 6.09 17.07 17.73
N VAL A 851 6.44 15.86 17.26
CA VAL A 851 7.78 15.26 17.45
C VAL A 851 8.86 16.19 16.91
N GLN A 852 8.62 16.84 15.77
CA GLN A 852 9.55 17.82 15.19
C GLN A 852 9.72 19.08 16.04
N ARG A 853 8.64 19.59 16.66
CA ARG A 853 8.72 20.74 17.57
C ARG A 853 9.50 20.39 18.84
N GLU A 854 9.15 19.28 19.49
CA GLU A 854 9.74 18.85 20.76
C GLU A 854 11.21 18.44 20.62
N GLY A 855 11.58 17.86 19.48
CA GLY A 855 12.98 17.54 19.14
C GLY A 855 13.90 18.76 19.00
N ARG A 856 13.39 19.99 19.15
CA ARG A 856 14.21 21.21 19.23
C ARG A 856 14.75 21.47 20.63
N ILE A 857 14.06 21.02 21.68
CA ILE A 857 14.48 21.19 23.09
C ILE A 857 15.00 19.90 23.70
N LEU A 858 14.32 18.79 23.41
CA LEU A 858 14.76 17.45 23.78
C LEU A 858 15.85 17.02 22.81
N ARG A 859 17.06 17.53 23.04
CA ARG A 859 18.19 17.29 22.14
C ARG A 859 19.52 17.30 22.90
N PRO A 860 20.50 16.47 22.49
CA PRO A 860 21.86 16.57 23.02
C PRO A 860 22.47 17.94 22.71
N GLY A 861 23.26 18.46 23.65
CA GLY A 861 23.89 19.79 23.56
C GLY A 861 23.10 20.92 24.21
N ASN A 862 21.89 20.65 24.73
CA ASN A 862 21.22 21.60 25.62
C ASN A 862 21.96 21.68 26.96
N GLN A 863 22.34 22.88 27.39
CA GLN A 863 23.13 23.13 28.61
C GLN A 863 22.27 23.07 29.88
N ASN A 864 20.94 23.04 29.75
CA ASN A 864 20.02 22.98 30.88
C ASN A 864 19.82 21.54 31.37
N GLU A 865 19.84 21.32 32.68
CA GLU A 865 19.59 19.98 33.26
C GLU A 865 18.13 19.54 33.13
N GLU A 866 17.18 20.48 33.17
CA GLU A 866 15.75 20.25 33.07
C GLU A 866 15.14 21.26 32.09
N VAL A 867 14.15 20.81 31.31
CA VAL A 867 13.46 21.63 30.32
C VAL A 867 11.94 21.53 30.45
N PHE A 868 11.24 22.58 30.02
CA PHE A 868 9.80 22.71 30.19
C PHE A 868 9.06 22.75 28.84
N ILE A 869 8.01 21.95 28.71
CA ILE A 869 7.13 21.97 27.53
C ILE A 869 5.72 22.34 27.99
N PHE A 870 5.24 23.50 27.52
CA PHE A 870 3.95 24.06 27.89
C PHE A 870 2.92 23.85 26.78
N ARG A 871 1.76 23.29 27.13
CA ARG A 871 0.62 23.12 26.23
C ARG A 871 -0.50 24.05 26.65
N TYR A 872 -0.96 24.91 25.75
CA TYR A 872 -2.03 25.85 26.07
C TYR A 872 -3.38 25.34 25.57
N ILE A 873 -4.31 25.13 26.50
CA ILE A 873 -5.59 24.46 26.24
C ILE A 873 -6.72 25.36 26.70
N THR A 874 -7.64 25.72 25.80
CA THR A 874 -8.84 26.45 26.19
C THR A 874 -9.99 25.46 26.42
N GLU A 875 -10.50 25.43 27.65
CA GLU A 875 -11.55 24.49 28.06
C GLU A 875 -12.85 24.71 27.28
N GLY A 876 -13.59 23.63 26.99
CA GLY A 876 -14.86 23.71 26.27
C GLY A 876 -14.73 24.15 24.80
N THR A 877 -13.54 24.00 24.20
CA THR A 877 -13.25 24.30 22.79
C THR A 877 -12.70 23.07 22.06
N PHE A 878 -12.33 23.24 20.79
CA PHE A 878 -11.76 22.19 19.94
C PHE A 878 -10.37 21.70 20.40
N ASP A 879 -9.69 22.41 21.31
CA ASP A 879 -8.31 22.09 21.70
C ASP A 879 -8.18 20.76 22.43
N ALA A 880 -8.96 20.55 23.49
CA ALA A 880 -8.79 19.40 24.39
C ALA A 880 -8.91 18.07 23.63
N TYR A 881 -9.86 18.01 22.70
CA TYR A 881 -10.06 16.83 21.85
C TYR A 881 -8.98 16.68 20.78
N SER A 882 -8.52 17.78 20.20
CA SER A 882 -7.44 17.74 19.22
C SER A 882 -6.14 17.22 19.84
N TRP A 883 -5.83 17.62 21.08
CA TRP A 883 -4.72 17.07 21.87
C TRP A 883 -4.90 15.57 22.13
N GLN A 884 -6.10 15.14 22.56
CA GLN A 884 -6.39 13.73 22.83
C GLN A 884 -6.21 12.87 21.56
N LEU A 885 -6.75 13.32 20.42
CA LEU A 885 -6.59 12.61 19.14
C LEU A 885 -5.13 12.49 18.73
N LEU A 886 -4.36 13.57 18.86
CA LEU A 886 -2.95 13.59 18.49
C LEU A 886 -2.13 12.63 19.37
N GLU A 887 -2.39 12.62 20.68
CA GLU A 887 -1.72 11.72 21.63
C GLU A 887 -2.01 10.24 21.33
N ILE A 888 -3.26 9.87 21.05
CA ILE A 888 -3.61 8.48 20.73
C ILE A 888 -2.89 8.03 19.45
N LYS A 889 -2.83 8.90 18.43
CA LYS A 889 -2.10 8.61 17.18
C LYS A 889 -0.60 8.46 17.42
N GLN A 890 0.01 9.37 18.18
CA GLN A 890 1.45 9.34 18.45
C GLN A 890 1.85 8.07 19.22
N ARG A 891 1.08 7.69 20.25
CA ARG A 891 1.34 6.47 21.03
C ARG A 891 1.24 5.21 20.16
N PHE A 892 0.26 5.15 19.27
CA PHE A 892 0.10 4.02 18.36
C PHE A 892 1.26 3.91 17.36
N ILE A 893 1.61 5.01 16.69
CA ILE A 893 2.71 5.06 15.73
C ILE A 893 4.03 4.69 16.41
N GLY A 894 4.31 5.26 17.59
CA GLY A 894 5.52 4.96 18.35
C GLY A 894 5.65 3.48 18.69
N SER A 895 4.56 2.83 19.15
CA SER A 895 4.56 1.40 19.43
C SER A 895 4.83 0.56 18.18
N LEU A 896 4.18 0.88 17.05
CA LEU A 896 4.37 0.19 15.78
C LEU A 896 5.81 0.27 15.27
N LEU A 897 6.38 1.47 15.30
CA LEU A 897 7.76 1.68 14.86
C LEU A 897 8.76 1.00 15.80
N SER A 898 8.51 1.00 17.12
CA SER A 898 9.44 0.37 18.09
C SER A 898 9.50 -1.17 18.04
N GLY A 899 8.68 -1.85 17.21
CA GLY A 899 8.63 -3.31 17.19
C GLY A 899 7.85 -3.92 18.37
N SER A 900 7.35 -3.10 19.29
CA SER A 900 6.75 -3.55 20.56
C SER A 900 5.25 -3.92 20.45
N VAL A 901 4.70 -3.97 19.24
CA VAL A 901 3.25 -4.19 19.04
C VAL A 901 2.90 -5.63 19.32
N THR A 902 2.33 -5.87 20.50
CA THR A 902 1.70 -7.15 20.86
C THR A 902 0.27 -7.27 20.33
N LYS A 903 -0.39 -6.14 20.05
CA LYS A 903 -1.77 -6.10 19.56
C LYS A 903 -1.81 -6.38 18.05
N ARG A 904 -2.43 -7.50 17.64
CA ARG A 904 -2.60 -7.83 16.21
C ARG A 904 -3.55 -6.91 15.46
N GLN A 905 -4.48 -6.28 16.17
CA GLN A 905 -5.48 -5.38 15.60
C GLN A 905 -5.52 -4.04 16.33
N ASN A 906 -5.73 -2.96 15.60
CA ASN A 906 -6.01 -1.64 16.17
C ASN A 906 -7.01 -0.87 15.30
N LYS A 907 -7.85 -0.05 15.93
CA LYS A 907 -8.76 0.84 15.18
C LYS A 907 -7.96 2.00 14.61
N ASP A 908 -8.17 2.30 13.33
CA ASP A 908 -7.68 3.56 12.81
C ASP A 908 -8.57 4.69 13.35
N ILE A 909 -7.93 5.66 13.98
CA ILE A 909 -8.59 6.92 14.34
C ILE A 909 -8.31 7.79 13.12
N GLY A 910 -9.25 7.78 12.19
CA GLY A 910 -9.07 8.32 10.84
C GLY A 910 -8.65 9.79 10.74
N ASP A 911 -8.86 10.34 9.56
CA ASP A 911 -8.26 11.61 9.13
C ASP A 911 -8.47 12.79 10.11
N THR A 912 -7.58 13.77 10.05
CA THR A 912 -7.57 14.96 10.93
C THR A 912 -8.82 15.85 10.84
N VAL A 913 -9.70 15.58 9.86
CA VAL A 913 -10.98 16.27 9.69
C VAL A 913 -12.04 15.60 10.54
N LEU A 914 -12.47 16.35 11.56
CA LEU A 914 -13.57 15.96 12.44
C LEU A 914 -14.84 15.72 11.63
N SER A 915 -15.44 14.55 11.83
CA SER A 915 -16.79 14.25 11.34
C SER A 915 -17.82 15.19 11.95
N TYR A 916 -18.98 15.34 11.30
CA TYR A 916 -20.09 16.11 11.85
C TYR A 916 -20.46 15.69 13.28
N ALA A 917 -20.48 14.38 13.56
CA ALA A 917 -20.76 13.84 14.88
C ALA A 917 -19.72 14.31 15.91
N GLU A 918 -18.44 14.32 15.55
CA GLU A 918 -17.34 14.79 16.40
C GLU A 918 -17.42 16.30 16.63
N VAL A 919 -17.60 17.11 15.58
CA VAL A 919 -17.73 18.57 15.71
C VAL A 919 -18.94 18.93 16.60
N LYS A 920 -20.07 18.23 16.44
CA LYS A 920 -21.27 18.45 17.26
C LYS A 920 -21.06 18.06 18.72
N ALA A 921 -20.42 16.92 18.97
CA ALA A 921 -20.06 16.49 20.32
C ALA A 921 -19.14 17.50 21.01
N LEU A 922 -18.18 18.06 20.28
CA LEU A 922 -17.25 19.07 20.77
C LEU A 922 -17.92 20.39 21.07
N ALA A 923 -18.74 20.87 20.14
CA ALA A 923 -19.46 22.11 20.34
C ALA A 923 -20.35 22.03 21.59
N LEU A 924 -20.86 20.85 21.94
CA LEU A 924 -21.71 20.59 23.11
C LEU A 924 -20.94 20.12 24.36
N GLY A 925 -19.62 19.87 24.25
CA GLY A 925 -18.76 19.48 25.36
C GLY A 925 -19.07 18.11 25.97
N ASN A 926 -19.75 17.21 25.25
CA ASN A 926 -20.12 15.89 25.76
C ASN A 926 -19.84 14.77 24.73
N PRO A 927 -18.93 13.82 25.04
CA PRO A 927 -18.56 12.76 24.11
C PRO A 927 -19.71 11.79 23.78
N LEU A 928 -20.71 11.64 24.65
CA LEU A 928 -21.88 10.77 24.43
C LEU A 928 -22.73 11.23 23.24
N ILE A 929 -22.58 12.48 22.78
CA ILE A 929 -23.28 13.01 21.62
C ILE A 929 -22.77 12.37 20.32
N LYS A 930 -21.48 12.01 20.26
CA LYS A 930 -20.95 11.27 19.11
C LYS A 930 -21.66 9.92 19.00
N GLU A 931 -21.69 9.17 20.09
CA GLU A 931 -22.37 7.87 20.17
C GLU A 931 -23.86 8.02 19.84
N ARG A 932 -24.53 9.06 20.34
CA ARG A 932 -25.93 9.36 20.04
C ARG A 932 -26.17 9.59 18.55
N VAL A 933 -25.34 10.42 17.90
CA VAL A 933 -25.46 10.71 16.46
C VAL A 933 -25.18 9.46 15.63
N GLU A 934 -24.16 8.68 15.98
CA GLU A 934 -23.86 7.40 15.31
C GLU A 934 -25.00 6.39 15.48
N THR A 935 -25.55 6.27 16.69
CA THR A 935 -26.70 5.40 17.01
C THR A 935 -27.95 5.82 16.22
N ALA A 936 -28.24 7.12 16.17
CA ALA A 936 -29.37 7.66 15.39
C ALA A 936 -29.20 7.39 13.89
N ASN A 937 -28.00 7.60 13.34
CA ASN A 937 -27.70 7.30 11.95
C ASN A 937 -27.87 5.81 11.63
N GLU A 938 -27.41 4.92 12.51
CA GLU A 938 -27.59 3.46 12.32
C GLU A 938 -29.07 3.06 12.43
N ILE A 939 -29.87 3.67 13.31
CA ILE A 939 -31.32 3.47 13.34
C ILE A 939 -31.96 3.87 12.01
N SER A 940 -31.68 5.08 11.51
CA SER A 940 -32.21 5.54 10.22
C SER A 940 -31.84 4.59 9.08
N ARG A 941 -30.60 4.08 9.09
CA ARG A 941 -30.14 3.09 8.12
C ARG A 941 -30.89 1.77 8.24
N LEU A 942 -31.04 1.21 9.44
CA LEU A 942 -31.75 -0.05 9.66
C LEU A 942 -33.24 0.05 9.31
N VAL A 943 -33.89 1.19 9.60
CA VAL A 943 -35.28 1.44 9.21
C VAL A 943 -35.41 1.46 7.69
N ALA A 944 -34.51 2.16 6.99
CA ALA A 944 -34.51 2.19 5.51
C ALA A 944 -34.30 0.78 4.91
N LEU A 945 -33.40 -0.02 5.50
CA LEU A 945 -33.19 -1.41 5.10
C LEU A 945 -34.43 -2.28 5.37
N GLN A 946 -35.07 -2.12 6.53
CA GLN A 946 -36.28 -2.85 6.89
C GLN A 946 -37.42 -2.58 5.91
N SER A 947 -37.73 -1.32 5.62
CA SER A 947 -38.77 -0.96 4.65
C SER A 947 -38.51 -1.57 3.28
N ARG A 948 -37.25 -1.54 2.83
CA ARG A 948 -36.89 -2.08 1.53
C ARG A 948 -36.91 -3.62 1.49
N ASN A 949 -36.57 -4.27 2.60
CA ASN A 949 -36.69 -5.73 2.70
C ASN A 949 -38.15 -6.18 2.68
N GLU A 950 -39.06 -5.40 3.26
CA GLU A 950 -40.50 -5.65 3.17
C GLU A 950 -41.01 -5.51 1.73
N GLU A 951 -40.58 -4.46 1.01
CA GLU A 951 -40.87 -4.32 -0.43
C GLU A 951 -40.36 -5.54 -1.22
N LEU A 952 -39.13 -5.99 -0.96
CA LEU A 952 -38.59 -7.21 -1.58
C LEU A 952 -39.40 -8.46 -1.21
N ARG A 953 -39.87 -8.58 0.03
CA ARG A 953 -40.73 -9.67 0.48
C ARG A 953 -42.06 -9.70 -0.28
N LEU A 954 -42.69 -8.55 -0.49
CA LEU A 954 -43.90 -8.44 -1.29
C LEU A 954 -43.65 -8.82 -2.76
N ASP A 955 -42.55 -8.35 -3.36
CA ASP A 955 -42.15 -8.73 -4.72
C ASP A 955 -41.90 -10.25 -4.85
N MET A 956 -41.33 -10.88 -3.81
CA MET A 956 -41.14 -12.34 -3.77
C MET A 956 -42.46 -13.09 -3.67
N LEU A 957 -43.41 -12.60 -2.87
CA LEU A 957 -44.75 -13.19 -2.75
C LEU A 957 -45.53 -13.10 -4.08
N ALA A 958 -45.48 -11.96 -4.77
CA ALA A 958 -46.08 -11.81 -6.09
C ALA A 958 -45.47 -12.79 -7.12
N GLN A 959 -44.14 -12.95 -7.12
CA GLN A 959 -43.50 -13.96 -7.98
C GLN A 959 -43.90 -15.40 -7.64
N LEU A 960 -44.09 -15.71 -6.36
CA LEU A 960 -44.55 -17.04 -5.92
C LEU A 960 -45.98 -17.34 -6.39
N GLU A 961 -46.81 -16.31 -6.59
CA GLU A 961 -48.17 -16.45 -7.13
C GLU A 961 -48.16 -16.76 -8.64
N GLU A 962 -47.25 -16.16 -9.41
CA GLU A 962 -47.15 -16.37 -10.86
C GLU A 962 -46.42 -17.68 -11.26
N LEU A 963 -45.45 -18.13 -10.45
CA LEU A 963 -44.58 -19.28 -10.77
C LEU A 963 -45.31 -20.59 -11.05
N PRO A 964 -46.37 -20.99 -10.30
CA PRO A 964 -47.15 -22.19 -10.60
C PRO A 964 -47.67 -22.21 -12.04
N SER A 965 -48.24 -21.11 -12.53
CA SER A 965 -48.74 -21.02 -13.92
C SER A 965 -47.64 -21.22 -14.96
N TYR A 966 -46.42 -20.72 -14.70
CA TYR A 966 -45.28 -20.94 -15.59
C TYR A 966 -44.78 -22.38 -15.56
N ILE A 967 -44.76 -23.02 -14.38
CA ILE A 967 -44.40 -24.43 -14.23
C ILE A 967 -45.42 -25.33 -14.94
N ASP A 968 -46.71 -25.01 -14.84
CA ASP A 968 -47.79 -25.74 -15.49
C ASP A 968 -47.67 -25.63 -17.00
N LYS A 969 -47.52 -24.42 -17.56
CA LYS A 969 -47.27 -24.20 -19.00
C LYS A 969 -46.03 -24.95 -19.49
N LYS A 970 -44.95 -25.01 -18.71
CA LYS A 970 -43.76 -25.79 -19.05
C LYS A 970 -44.01 -27.28 -19.00
N SER A 971 -44.84 -27.75 -18.07
CA SER A 971 -45.25 -29.15 -17.97
C SER A 971 -46.11 -29.57 -19.17
N GLU A 972 -47.01 -28.71 -19.63
CA GLU A 972 -47.78 -28.91 -20.86
C GLU A 972 -46.88 -29.00 -22.10
N GLN A 973 -45.89 -28.10 -22.22
CA GLN A 973 -44.90 -28.14 -23.31
C GLN A 973 -44.06 -29.42 -23.29
N ILE A 974 -43.67 -29.91 -22.11
CA ILE A 974 -42.94 -31.17 -21.96
C ILE A 974 -43.81 -32.35 -22.41
N ALA A 975 -45.06 -32.41 -21.95
CA ALA A 975 -45.98 -33.49 -22.31
C ALA A 975 -46.26 -33.52 -23.81
N GLY A 976 -46.49 -32.37 -24.45
CA GLY A 976 -46.64 -32.27 -25.90
C GLY A 976 -45.38 -32.72 -26.66
N CYS A 977 -44.20 -32.34 -26.16
CA CYS A 977 -42.92 -32.74 -26.76
C CYS A 977 -42.63 -34.25 -26.62
N GLU A 978 -42.96 -34.86 -25.47
CA GLU A 978 -42.83 -36.30 -25.26
C GLU A 978 -43.73 -37.10 -26.21
N GLN A 979 -45.00 -36.68 -26.37
CA GLN A 979 -45.93 -37.28 -27.32
C GLN A 979 -45.46 -37.13 -28.78
N ASP A 980 -44.87 -36.00 -29.12
CA ASP A 980 -44.34 -35.73 -30.45
C ASP A 980 -43.08 -36.56 -30.75
N ILE A 981 -42.18 -36.75 -29.77
CA ILE A 981 -41.00 -37.62 -29.90
C ILE A 981 -41.43 -39.07 -30.09
N GLU A 982 -42.37 -39.55 -29.27
CA GLU A 982 -42.88 -40.92 -29.36
C GLU A 982 -43.50 -41.17 -30.75
N TYR A 983 -44.34 -40.26 -31.22
CA TYR A 983 -44.95 -40.37 -32.53
C TYR A 983 -43.94 -40.27 -33.68
N TYR A 984 -43.03 -39.30 -33.66
CA TYR A 984 -42.02 -39.13 -34.70
C TYR A 984 -41.11 -40.36 -34.79
N SER A 985 -40.71 -40.93 -33.64
CA SER A 985 -39.90 -42.15 -33.61
C SER A 985 -40.62 -43.38 -34.16
N SER A 986 -41.95 -43.46 -33.99
CA SER A 986 -42.76 -44.62 -34.37
C SER A 986 -43.34 -44.54 -35.79
N ASN A 987 -43.49 -43.33 -36.35
CA ASN A 987 -44.18 -43.08 -37.62
C ASN A 987 -43.31 -42.33 -38.64
N LYS A 988 -41.98 -42.40 -38.52
CA LYS A 988 -41.05 -41.77 -39.48
C LYS A 988 -41.20 -42.39 -40.86
N ILE A 989 -41.63 -41.58 -41.83
CA ILE A 989 -41.81 -41.98 -43.24
C ILE A 989 -40.61 -41.50 -44.05
N ASP A 990 -40.04 -42.35 -44.90
CA ASP A 990 -39.02 -41.93 -45.85
C ASP A 990 -39.67 -41.30 -47.09
N TYR A 991 -39.60 -39.98 -47.20
CA TYR A 991 -40.07 -39.23 -48.37
C TYR A 991 -39.01 -39.24 -49.47
N ASN A 992 -39.46 -39.34 -50.73
CA ASN A 992 -38.54 -39.22 -51.86
C ASN A 992 -38.13 -37.75 -52.10
N ARG A 993 -37.08 -37.53 -52.89
CA ARG A 993 -36.50 -36.19 -53.11
C ARG A 993 -37.42 -35.24 -53.88
N GLU A 994 -38.34 -35.76 -54.70
CA GLU A 994 -39.29 -34.95 -55.47
C GLU A 994 -40.49 -34.50 -54.61
N GLU A 995 -40.97 -35.36 -53.71
CA GLU A 995 -42.00 -35.07 -52.71
C GLU A 995 -41.55 -33.99 -51.73
N LEU A 996 -40.32 -34.11 -51.20
CA LEU A 996 -39.72 -33.10 -50.33
C LEU A 996 -39.58 -31.74 -51.03
N ARG A 997 -39.24 -31.74 -52.33
CA ARG A 997 -39.11 -30.52 -53.12
C ARG A 997 -40.46 -29.85 -53.36
N THR A 998 -41.49 -30.65 -53.60
CA THR A 998 -42.86 -30.16 -53.82
C THR A 998 -43.44 -29.55 -52.55
N LEU A 999 -43.26 -30.22 -51.41
CA LEU A 999 -43.68 -29.72 -50.11
C LEU A 999 -42.92 -28.45 -49.70
N GLY A 1000 -41.60 -28.43 -49.91
CA GLY A 1000 -40.75 -27.26 -49.67
C GLY A 1000 -41.14 -26.05 -50.53
N LYS A 1001 -41.54 -26.25 -51.78
CA LYS A 1001 -42.10 -25.20 -52.65
C LYS A 1001 -43.45 -24.69 -52.14
N ALA A 1002 -44.35 -25.58 -51.71
CA ALA A 1002 -45.65 -25.17 -51.18
C ALA A 1002 -45.51 -24.31 -49.91
N ILE A 1003 -44.56 -24.63 -49.03
CA ILE A 1003 -44.25 -23.82 -47.84
C ILE A 1003 -43.66 -22.46 -48.24
N LEU A 1004 -42.80 -22.42 -49.25
CA LEU A 1004 -42.21 -21.19 -49.78
C LEU A 1004 -43.24 -20.25 -50.40
N GLU A 1005 -44.10 -20.78 -51.26
CA GLU A 1005 -45.21 -20.03 -51.88
C GLU A 1005 -46.19 -19.56 -50.80
N GLY A 1006 -46.45 -20.40 -49.79
CA GLY A 1006 -47.24 -19.99 -48.63
C GLY A 1006 -46.61 -18.83 -47.85
N LEU A 1007 -45.29 -18.85 -47.63
CA LEU A 1007 -44.58 -17.77 -46.93
C LEU A 1007 -44.53 -16.47 -47.73
N SER A 1008 -44.47 -16.52 -49.07
CA SER A 1008 -44.48 -15.32 -49.92
C SER A 1008 -45.85 -14.61 -49.92
N ASP A 1009 -46.92 -15.38 -49.74
CA ASP A 1009 -48.30 -14.92 -49.84
C ASP A 1009 -48.96 -14.62 -48.47
N ASN A 1010 -48.22 -14.72 -47.36
CA ASN A 1010 -48.74 -14.60 -45.99
C ASN A 1010 -48.35 -13.27 -45.32
N GLU A 1011 -48.26 -12.20 -46.11
CA GLU A 1011 -47.91 -10.86 -45.64
C GLU A 1011 -49.17 -10.19 -45.07
N PHE A 1012 -49.14 -9.80 -43.78
CA PHE A 1012 -50.27 -9.16 -43.07
C PHE A 1012 -51.57 -9.98 -42.96
N GLU A 1013 -51.51 -11.29 -43.15
CA GLU A 1013 -52.67 -12.17 -42.95
C GLU A 1013 -53.16 -12.14 -41.50
N THR A 1014 -54.47 -12.03 -41.29
CA THR A 1014 -55.07 -11.86 -39.96
C THR A 1014 -55.34 -13.16 -39.22
N ALA A 1015 -55.21 -14.30 -39.90
CA ALA A 1015 -55.47 -15.63 -39.35
C ALA A 1015 -54.31 -16.58 -39.64
N GLU A 1016 -54.11 -17.56 -38.74
CA GLU A 1016 -53.14 -18.62 -38.96
C GLU A 1016 -53.66 -19.61 -40.01
N ARG A 1017 -52.76 -20.12 -40.85
CA ARG A 1017 -53.09 -20.99 -41.99
C ARG A 1017 -52.17 -22.20 -41.99
N THR A 1018 -52.74 -23.41 -42.03
CA THR A 1018 -51.97 -24.63 -42.27
C THR A 1018 -51.67 -24.76 -43.76
N VAL A 1019 -50.39 -24.88 -44.12
CA VAL A 1019 -49.93 -24.94 -45.53
C VAL A 1019 -49.65 -26.36 -45.99
N ALA A 1020 -49.11 -27.17 -45.09
CA ALA A 1020 -48.70 -28.53 -45.37
C ALA A 1020 -48.68 -29.33 -44.07
N SER A 1021 -48.70 -30.65 -44.19
CA SER A 1021 -48.41 -31.56 -43.09
C SER A 1021 -47.21 -32.43 -43.48
N TYR A 1022 -46.25 -32.60 -42.58
CA TYR A 1022 -45.02 -33.35 -42.83
C TYR A 1022 -44.68 -34.22 -41.61
N GLN A 1023 -44.46 -35.52 -41.85
CA GLN A 1023 -44.19 -36.49 -40.77
C GLN A 1023 -45.29 -36.48 -39.68
N GLY A 1024 -46.52 -36.12 -40.07
CA GLY A 1024 -47.68 -35.95 -39.18
C GLY A 1024 -47.69 -34.68 -38.31
N PHE A 1025 -46.81 -33.72 -38.59
CA PHE A 1025 -46.81 -32.37 -37.99
C PHE A 1025 -47.37 -31.36 -38.98
N ASP A 1026 -48.25 -30.48 -38.50
CA ASP A 1026 -48.83 -29.42 -39.29
C ASP A 1026 -47.89 -28.21 -39.36
N ILE A 1027 -47.69 -27.71 -40.57
CA ILE A 1027 -46.85 -26.55 -40.85
C ILE A 1027 -47.78 -25.35 -41.01
N ILE A 1028 -47.74 -24.47 -40.02
CA ILE A 1028 -48.65 -23.36 -39.85
C ILE A 1028 -47.92 -22.04 -40.12
N LEU A 1029 -48.53 -21.22 -40.96
CA LEU A 1029 -48.13 -19.84 -41.17
C LEU A 1029 -48.73 -18.94 -40.08
N PRO A 1030 -47.91 -18.13 -39.40
CA PRO A 1030 -48.37 -17.25 -38.33
C PRO A 1030 -49.17 -16.07 -38.87
N ALA A 1031 -50.16 -15.60 -38.10
CA ALA A 1031 -50.86 -14.35 -38.37
C ALA A 1031 -49.92 -13.14 -38.15
N GLY A 1032 -50.08 -12.08 -38.96
CA GLY A 1032 -49.36 -10.81 -38.80
C GLY A 1032 -47.85 -10.87 -39.09
N MET A 1033 -47.41 -11.80 -39.96
CA MET A 1033 -46.00 -12.01 -40.27
C MET A 1033 -45.41 -10.85 -41.10
N PHE A 1034 -44.21 -10.37 -40.73
CA PHE A 1034 -43.44 -9.40 -41.51
C PHE A 1034 -42.47 -10.09 -42.48
N LYS A 1035 -42.36 -9.57 -43.71
CA LYS A 1035 -41.47 -10.10 -44.77
C LYS A 1035 -39.98 -10.08 -44.40
N SER A 1036 -39.58 -9.23 -43.45
CA SER A 1036 -38.19 -9.07 -43.01
C SER A 1036 -37.62 -10.26 -42.23
N ASP A 1037 -38.47 -11.10 -41.62
CA ASP A 1037 -38.05 -12.26 -40.83
C ASP A 1037 -39.15 -13.34 -40.82
N PRO A 1038 -39.31 -14.10 -41.92
CA PRO A 1038 -40.39 -15.08 -42.02
C PRO A 1038 -40.12 -16.27 -41.09
N PHE A 1039 -41.18 -16.90 -40.59
CA PHE A 1039 -41.08 -18.14 -39.82
C PHE A 1039 -42.36 -18.95 -39.94
N VAL A 1040 -42.27 -20.25 -39.65
CA VAL A 1040 -43.43 -21.15 -39.58
C VAL A 1040 -43.50 -21.78 -38.19
N TYR A 1041 -44.71 -22.14 -37.76
CA TYR A 1041 -44.90 -23.05 -36.65
C TYR A 1041 -45.00 -24.48 -37.18
N VAL A 1042 -44.34 -25.41 -36.50
CA VAL A 1042 -44.51 -26.85 -36.68
C VAL A 1042 -45.27 -27.33 -35.46
N GLU A 1043 -46.48 -27.85 -35.66
CA GLU A 1043 -47.43 -28.10 -34.57
C GLU A 1043 -48.04 -29.49 -34.66
N ARG A 1044 -48.15 -30.15 -33.51
CA ARG A 1044 -48.88 -31.40 -33.33
C ARG A 1044 -49.43 -31.44 -31.89
N ALA A 1045 -48.82 -32.20 -30.98
CA ALA A 1045 -49.16 -32.10 -29.56
C ALA A 1045 -48.42 -30.92 -28.89
N GLY A 1046 -47.20 -30.62 -29.36
CA GLY A 1046 -46.45 -29.40 -29.06
C GLY A 1046 -46.41 -28.44 -30.24
N ARG A 1047 -45.93 -27.21 -29.99
CA ARG A 1047 -45.80 -26.13 -30.97
C ARG A 1047 -44.37 -25.59 -31.03
N TYR A 1048 -43.73 -25.66 -32.19
CA TYR A 1048 -42.31 -25.33 -32.37
C TYR A 1048 -42.12 -24.25 -33.44
N LYS A 1049 -41.29 -23.24 -33.17
CA LYS A 1049 -40.99 -22.16 -34.13
C LYS A 1049 -39.79 -22.53 -35.01
N LEU A 1050 -39.93 -22.35 -36.33
CA LEU A 1050 -38.88 -22.58 -37.33
C LEU A 1050 -38.63 -21.31 -38.17
N GLU A 1051 -37.46 -20.70 -38.05
CA GLU A 1051 -37.07 -19.48 -38.79
C GLU A 1051 -36.72 -19.76 -40.27
N TYR A 1052 -37.14 -18.87 -41.17
CA TYR A 1052 -36.94 -18.96 -42.61
C TYR A 1052 -35.64 -18.28 -43.08
N LYS A 1053 -34.74 -19.02 -43.78
CA LYS A 1053 -33.58 -18.41 -44.48
C LYS A 1053 -33.11 -19.07 -45.79
N MET A 1054 -33.80 -20.04 -46.42
CA MET A 1054 -33.21 -20.81 -47.54
C MET A 1054 -34.22 -21.34 -48.59
N THR A 1055 -33.69 -22.00 -49.63
CA THR A 1055 -34.37 -22.66 -50.77
C THR A 1055 -35.36 -23.78 -50.37
N ASP A 1056 -36.11 -24.30 -51.36
CA ASP A 1056 -37.13 -25.36 -51.23
C ASP A 1056 -36.64 -26.58 -50.44
N ILE A 1057 -35.45 -27.07 -50.74
CA ILE A 1057 -34.83 -28.21 -50.04
C ILE A 1057 -34.27 -27.80 -48.67
N GLY A 1058 -33.82 -26.55 -48.52
CA GLY A 1058 -33.21 -26.05 -47.28
C GLY A 1058 -34.19 -25.97 -46.10
N ILE A 1059 -35.46 -25.64 -46.35
CA ILE A 1059 -36.52 -25.65 -45.33
C ILE A 1059 -36.74 -27.08 -44.81
N MET A 1060 -36.81 -28.06 -45.71
CA MET A 1060 -37.04 -29.45 -45.33
C MET A 1060 -35.89 -30.03 -44.49
N ILE A 1061 -34.64 -29.67 -44.81
CA ILE A 1061 -33.47 -30.07 -43.99
C ILE A 1061 -33.58 -29.49 -42.57
N ARG A 1062 -33.95 -28.21 -42.43
CA ARG A 1062 -34.12 -27.59 -41.11
C ARG A 1062 -35.28 -28.19 -40.34
N LEU A 1063 -36.36 -28.55 -41.02
CA LEU A 1063 -37.50 -29.18 -40.41
C LEU A 1063 -37.16 -30.60 -39.92
N ASN A 1064 -36.39 -31.37 -40.70
CA ASN A 1064 -35.80 -32.63 -40.22
C ASN A 1064 -34.87 -32.41 -39.02
N ASN A 1065 -33.98 -31.41 -39.06
CA ASN A 1065 -33.11 -31.10 -37.92
C ASN A 1065 -33.89 -30.67 -36.66
N LEU A 1066 -35.04 -29.99 -36.81
CA LEU A 1066 -35.92 -29.64 -35.71
C LEU A 1066 -36.55 -30.90 -35.10
N LEU A 1067 -37.09 -31.79 -35.93
CA LEU A 1067 -37.73 -33.04 -35.50
C LEU A 1067 -36.72 -34.02 -34.90
N ASP A 1068 -35.58 -34.25 -35.54
CA ASP A 1068 -34.47 -35.04 -35.01
C ASP A 1068 -33.88 -34.40 -33.73
N GLY A 1069 -34.02 -33.09 -33.57
CA GLY A 1069 -33.60 -32.32 -32.41
C GLY A 1069 -34.58 -32.28 -31.23
N LEU A 1070 -35.78 -32.86 -31.36
CA LEU A 1070 -36.81 -32.84 -30.30
C LEU A 1070 -36.32 -33.42 -28.97
N PRO A 1071 -35.54 -34.53 -28.90
CA PRO A 1071 -35.00 -35.02 -27.62
C PRO A 1071 -34.11 -34.00 -26.91
N THR A 1072 -33.31 -33.24 -27.65
CA THR A 1072 -32.47 -32.17 -27.08
C THR A 1072 -33.33 -31.00 -26.60
N HIS A 1073 -34.42 -30.70 -27.32
CA HIS A 1073 -35.39 -29.70 -26.90
C HIS A 1073 -36.13 -30.11 -25.63
N LEU A 1074 -36.51 -31.38 -25.50
CA LEU A 1074 -37.13 -31.94 -24.30
C LEU A 1074 -36.24 -31.80 -23.07
N GLU A 1075 -34.96 -32.17 -23.18
CA GLU A 1075 -33.98 -32.01 -22.08
C GLU A 1075 -33.85 -30.53 -21.66
N LYS A 1076 -33.90 -29.60 -22.61
CA LYS A 1076 -33.91 -28.16 -22.33
C LYS A 1076 -35.17 -27.74 -21.58
N LEU A 1077 -36.36 -28.19 -22.01
CA LEU A 1077 -37.63 -27.90 -21.34
C LEU A 1077 -37.67 -28.47 -19.92
N LYS A 1078 -37.22 -29.71 -19.72
CA LYS A 1078 -37.09 -30.35 -18.39
C LYS A 1078 -36.15 -29.57 -17.48
N THR A 1079 -35.02 -29.12 -18.01
CA THR A 1079 -34.07 -28.27 -17.28
C THR A 1079 -34.68 -26.91 -16.90
N ASP A 1080 -35.40 -26.27 -17.82
CA ASP A 1080 -36.08 -24.98 -17.56
C ASP A 1080 -37.20 -25.13 -16.50
N LYS A 1081 -38.00 -26.21 -16.56
CA LYS A 1081 -39.01 -26.52 -15.54
C LYS A 1081 -38.39 -26.70 -14.17
N ARG A 1082 -37.37 -27.55 -14.06
CA ARG A 1082 -36.66 -27.81 -12.80
C ARG A 1082 -36.13 -26.52 -12.17
N ARG A 1083 -35.65 -25.58 -12.98
CA ARG A 1083 -35.19 -24.26 -12.50
C ARG A 1083 -36.30 -23.38 -11.97
N LEU A 1084 -37.49 -23.43 -12.56
CA LEU A 1084 -38.66 -22.70 -12.05
C LEU A 1084 -39.10 -23.30 -10.70
N GLU A 1085 -39.05 -24.63 -10.56
CA GLU A 1085 -39.32 -25.33 -9.30
C GLU A 1085 -38.27 -24.98 -8.23
N ASP A 1086 -36.97 -25.04 -8.57
CA ASP A 1086 -35.88 -24.64 -7.67
C ASP A 1086 -36.01 -23.16 -7.27
N LYS A 1087 -36.40 -22.28 -8.20
CA LYS A 1087 -36.66 -20.86 -7.92
C LYS A 1087 -37.81 -20.71 -6.94
N ARG A 1088 -38.93 -21.41 -7.15
CA ARG A 1088 -40.10 -21.40 -6.24
C ARG A 1088 -39.69 -21.84 -4.84
N ASP A 1089 -39.00 -22.97 -4.73
CA ASP A 1089 -38.58 -23.53 -3.44
C ASP A 1089 -37.59 -22.62 -2.72
N GLY A 1090 -36.64 -22.03 -3.46
CA GLY A 1090 -35.72 -21.03 -2.93
C GLY A 1090 -36.43 -19.78 -2.42
N LEU A 1091 -37.40 -19.25 -3.17
CA LEU A 1091 -38.19 -18.09 -2.77
C LEU A 1091 -39.01 -18.38 -1.50
N LEU A 1092 -39.62 -19.57 -1.38
CA LEU A 1092 -40.34 -19.99 -0.18
C LEU A 1092 -39.43 -20.00 1.06
N VAL A 1093 -38.19 -20.45 0.92
CA VAL A 1093 -37.21 -20.43 2.03
C VAL A 1093 -36.83 -18.99 2.40
N GLU A 1094 -36.56 -18.13 1.42
CA GLU A 1094 -36.13 -16.74 1.69
C GLU A 1094 -37.26 -15.89 2.28
N VAL A 1095 -38.52 -16.06 1.85
CA VAL A 1095 -39.68 -15.36 2.44
C VAL A 1095 -39.90 -15.72 3.91
N ASN A 1096 -39.58 -16.97 4.28
CA ASN A 1096 -39.67 -17.45 5.66
C ASN A 1096 -38.47 -17.09 6.53
N ASN A 1097 -37.35 -16.65 5.95
CA ASN A 1097 -36.23 -16.10 6.71
C ASN A 1097 -36.62 -14.72 7.26
N GLN A 1098 -36.85 -14.64 8.57
CA GLN A 1098 -37.06 -13.37 9.25
C GLN A 1098 -35.72 -12.71 9.56
N ASP A 1099 -35.44 -11.59 8.91
CA ASP A 1099 -34.33 -10.74 9.31
C ASP A 1099 -34.66 -9.99 10.61
N ASN A 1100 -33.74 -10.02 11.58
CA ASN A 1100 -33.95 -9.49 12.92
C ASN A 1100 -33.77 -7.96 13.03
N TYR A 1101 -34.17 -7.20 12.01
CA TYR A 1101 -34.06 -5.73 12.03
C TYR A 1101 -34.89 -5.13 13.16
N GLY A 1102 -36.09 -5.65 13.41
CA GLY A 1102 -36.99 -5.17 14.46
C GLY A 1102 -36.35 -5.16 15.85
N ALA A 1103 -35.72 -6.26 16.27
CA ALA A 1103 -35.08 -6.32 17.59
C ALA A 1103 -33.83 -5.43 17.66
N LYS A 1104 -33.03 -5.36 16.58
CA LYS A 1104 -31.86 -4.45 16.53
C LYS A 1104 -32.27 -2.98 16.61
N ILE A 1105 -33.32 -2.58 15.87
CA ILE A 1105 -33.88 -1.23 15.90
C ILE A 1105 -34.41 -0.93 17.30
N SER A 1106 -35.13 -1.86 17.94
CA SER A 1106 -35.61 -1.69 19.31
C SER A 1106 -34.46 -1.50 20.30
N SER A 1107 -33.45 -2.37 20.27
CA SER A 1107 -32.28 -2.27 21.15
C SER A 1107 -31.49 -0.97 20.96
N LEU A 1108 -31.32 -0.51 19.72
CA LEU A 1108 -30.68 0.77 19.44
C LEU A 1108 -31.56 1.96 19.86
N ARG A 1109 -32.89 1.87 19.73
CA ARG A 1109 -33.82 2.88 20.25
C ARG A 1109 -33.75 2.96 21.77
N ASP A 1110 -33.66 1.84 22.47
CA ASP A 1110 -33.47 1.82 23.93
C ASP A 1110 -32.12 2.44 24.33
N ARG A 1111 -31.05 2.13 23.57
CA ARG A 1111 -29.75 2.77 23.77
C ARG A 1111 -29.82 4.27 23.49
N LEU A 1112 -30.50 4.69 22.43
CA LEU A 1112 -30.71 6.09 22.09
C LEU A 1112 -31.52 6.81 23.17
N ALA A 1113 -32.56 6.20 23.71
CA ALA A 1113 -33.37 6.74 24.81
C ALA A 1113 -32.54 6.91 26.09
N LYS A 1114 -31.71 5.92 26.45
CA LYS A 1114 -30.76 6.03 27.57
C LYS A 1114 -29.75 7.16 27.33
N LEU A 1115 -29.25 7.31 26.10
CA LEU A 1115 -28.35 8.41 25.74
C LEU A 1115 -29.07 9.76 25.82
N ASP A 1116 -30.31 9.86 25.34
CA ASP A 1116 -31.16 11.06 25.43
C ASP A 1116 -31.44 11.45 26.89
N GLU A 1117 -31.69 10.47 27.77
CA GLU A 1117 -31.89 10.66 29.21
C GLU A 1117 -30.62 11.20 29.88
N ILE A 1118 -29.46 10.56 29.65
CA ILE A 1118 -28.16 11.01 30.18
C ILE A 1118 -27.81 12.41 29.65
N LEU A 1119 -28.20 12.72 28.42
CA LEU A 1119 -27.92 14.01 27.76
C LEU A 1119 -28.96 15.10 28.06
N GLY A 1120 -30.05 14.76 28.77
CA GLY A 1120 -31.12 15.71 29.10
C GLY A 1120 -31.84 16.29 27.88
N VAL A 1121 -31.93 15.52 26.79
CA VAL A 1121 -32.59 15.96 25.56
C VAL A 1121 -34.10 16.00 25.79
N LYS A 1122 -34.66 17.19 25.99
CA LYS A 1122 -36.12 17.38 26.06
C LYS A 1122 -36.70 17.32 24.65
N TYR A 1123 -37.57 16.35 24.39
CA TYR A 1123 -38.44 16.36 23.22
C TYR A 1123 -39.46 17.48 23.39
N ASN A 1124 -39.27 18.60 22.70
CA ASN A 1124 -40.41 19.46 22.39
C ASN A 1124 -41.20 18.72 21.30
N GLY A 1125 -42.35 18.18 21.68
CA GLY A 1125 -43.27 17.48 20.79
C GLY A 1125 -43.73 18.32 19.62
#